data_AF-A0A960W3H6-F1
#
_entry.id   AF-A0A960W3H6-F1
#
_cell.length_a   1.000
_cell.length_b   1.000
_cell.length_c   1.000
_cell.angle_alpha   90.00
_cell.angle_beta   90.00
_cell.angle_gamma   90.00
#
_symmetry.space_group_name_H-M   'P 1'
#
loop_
_entity.id
_entity.type
_entity.pdbx_description
1 polymer ?
#
loop_
_entity_poly.entity_id
_entity_poly.type
_entity_poly.pdbx_seq_one_letter_code
_entity_poly.pdbx_strand_id
1 'polypeptide(L)'
;MEQKNQLDELKTRVDKIESELASVKKELSNLLLESDDSKVKKPTLEPPSQQVSSKPIPKPEIPQKPFWLKENFELFLGGNLLGKLGLVAIILACAWFIKFAFDNHWINESSRIYIGLCIGFFVSGVSLILAKKNFRILPGAVMGSGASIVYISILSAYYYYDLLGLSETYVVIALLSIGIGILASISRLQLLYIFSFLGSILTPILLSQGENSYRFLFGYMLVVNAVFLLVSYSNAWRMSPYIVLFTNAILFDVWAAANIKVSSFFVPFLFLTTTFFFFITREVVFMVRLRKQVITSSLLFVFFTTLFYTTSGFWLVDTFYPNLTPHFFLWVASLTLVASEIFHKKGIFHLPQSSNSKILMDSILLICWVSAFFASITDFTEGKWLTMSWISFAGAVSIVGSKQASKKILLIGSLLWIPALFRLYFLESGEHYGETFLWNYRFALFVVSSLFLIYTYYIQYKKLVHPFAKGFAFIALFTIILGTLIENRYLVVDKYYRNLGYSYVLVFYIVALLLPGFIFNSKTLRVSGIVVSSILVLKLYFYDIWTMSILVRIIAGFSLGVGLVVMSIVFQKYRDKLTKIIHSILVFGIIGTSLVATEEAWAVPFKNKGFKFYKNVEINKAQLKNKGEKFGKIILDEDIMRFSGNNDRRLVYNGHLVPFFTREVITEKGESGEVSPTVIYETSTDYSKTYVLKFPSLPSDSEYTKLKVASSKNYDINVSLSLGDKPDEWKYFEDYHLYNYGGDAANNKDEIEFKNGNFLYARLQFDSKINSLSFPRATYSPKKLIKEYKVELDKTEFVESFDADIDATLYYYENSLHKPIKKLVLVFEDSWYDRNLEVYQKNSNKDEFQYLKNQRLYKTSKDKPKQVINLDYSIYGKIKVRIMNGDNEPLKLKSFDAFTPQEEIIFDIPTQYQEAKQGEFQLYYGNIYAYFPKFDFQESRLTGRDVSWIEGSLGKHAENPNFGYSIVEPPLSIWIIRAIYMLGILAFVYPSYRVFKRYSENMNTN
;
A
#
# COMPACT_ATOMS: atom_id res chain seq x y z
N MET A 1 -39.67 72.51 33.21
CA MET A 1 -39.99 73.34 32.02
C MET A 1 -39.04 73.07 30.86
N GLU A 2 -37.76 72.84 31.11
CA GLU A 2 -36.71 72.67 30.09
C GLU A 2 -36.88 71.43 29.17
N GLN A 3 -37.35 70.30 29.71
CA GLN A 3 -37.65 69.09 28.91
C GLN A 3 -38.89 69.23 28.02
N LYS A 4 -39.82 70.14 28.36
CA LYS A 4 -41.02 70.39 27.55
C LYS A 4 -40.68 71.24 26.33
N ASN A 5 -39.80 72.23 26.50
CA ASN A 5 -39.27 73.04 25.40
C ASN A 5 -38.45 72.22 24.40
N GLN A 6 -37.64 71.26 24.86
CA GLN A 6 -36.89 70.37 23.95
C GLN A 6 -37.80 69.45 23.13
N LEU A 7 -38.91 68.99 23.71
CA LEU A 7 -39.88 68.16 23.01
C LEU A 7 -40.69 68.96 21.97
N ASP A 8 -41.03 70.21 22.29
CA ASP A 8 -41.70 71.11 21.36
C ASP A 8 -40.75 71.54 20.23
N GLU A 9 -39.47 71.78 20.51
CA GLU A 9 -38.45 72.05 19.49
C GLU A 9 -38.22 70.86 18.55
N LEU A 10 -38.20 69.63 19.09
CA LEU A 10 -38.10 68.40 18.30
C LEU A 10 -39.34 68.17 17.44
N LYS A 11 -40.55 68.41 17.95
CA LYS A 11 -41.79 68.34 17.15
C LYS A 11 -41.78 69.35 16.00
N THR A 12 -41.40 70.59 16.30
CA THR A 12 -41.30 71.64 15.27
C THR A 12 -40.31 71.28 14.16
N ARG A 13 -39.23 70.57 14.52
CA ARG A 13 -38.19 70.12 13.58
C ARG A 13 -38.65 68.93 12.74
N VAL A 14 -39.44 68.01 13.32
CA VAL A 14 -40.05 66.89 12.60
C VAL A 14 -41.12 67.39 11.64
N ASP A 15 -42.01 68.29 12.07
CA ASP A 15 -43.05 68.90 11.22
C ASP A 15 -42.42 69.65 10.03
N LYS A 16 -41.30 70.33 10.26
CA LYS A 16 -40.53 70.99 9.20
C LYS A 16 -39.96 70.00 8.19
N ILE A 17 -39.37 68.89 8.66
CA ILE A 17 -38.83 67.84 7.77
C ILE A 17 -39.93 67.14 6.98
N GLU A 18 -41.09 66.89 7.59
CA GLU A 18 -42.26 66.33 6.89
C GLU A 18 -42.80 67.29 5.82
N SER A 19 -42.78 68.61 6.08
CA SER A 19 -43.16 69.62 5.09
C SER A 19 -42.19 69.71 3.91
N GLU A 20 -40.88 69.56 4.17
CA GLU A 20 -39.83 69.52 3.14
C GLU A 20 -39.91 68.22 2.30
N LEU A 21 -40.26 67.09 2.91
CA LEU A 21 -40.52 65.84 2.20
C LEU A 21 -41.77 65.93 1.31
N ALA A 22 -42.82 66.62 1.78
CA ALA A 22 -44.04 66.85 1.02
C ALA A 22 -43.81 67.80 -0.16
N SER A 23 -42.98 68.84 -0.01
CA SER A 23 -42.63 69.76 -1.11
C SER A 23 -41.77 69.08 -2.17
N VAL A 24 -40.77 68.29 -1.78
CA VAL A 24 -39.93 67.51 -2.71
C VAL A 24 -40.75 66.45 -3.45
N LYS A 25 -41.71 65.80 -2.78
CA LYS A 25 -42.63 64.84 -3.43
C LYS A 25 -43.57 65.52 -4.42
N LYS A 26 -43.97 66.76 -4.16
CA LYS A 26 -44.79 67.58 -5.07
C LYS A 26 -43.98 68.07 -6.27
N GLU A 27 -42.72 68.44 -6.07
CA GLU A 27 -41.78 68.84 -7.12
C GLU A 27 -41.42 67.67 -8.04
N LEU A 28 -41.21 66.46 -7.48
CA LEU A 28 -41.01 65.23 -8.22
C LEU A 28 -42.27 64.79 -9.01
N SER A 29 -43.46 65.07 -8.47
CA SER A 29 -44.73 64.82 -9.16
C SER A 29 -44.98 65.81 -10.30
N ASN A 30 -44.53 67.07 -10.16
CA ASN A 30 -44.63 68.07 -11.22
C ASN A 30 -43.64 67.78 -12.37
N LEU A 31 -42.44 67.27 -12.07
CA LEU A 31 -41.46 66.84 -13.08
C LEU A 31 -41.91 65.62 -13.90
N LEU A 32 -42.77 64.77 -13.33
CA LEU A 32 -43.36 63.62 -14.02
C LEU A 32 -44.61 63.98 -14.84
N LEU A 33 -45.18 65.18 -14.64
CA LEU A 33 -46.35 65.68 -15.36
C LEU A 33 -46.00 66.62 -16.52
N GLU A 34 -44.73 67.03 -16.66
CA GLU A 34 -44.26 67.97 -17.69
C GLU A 34 -43.81 67.29 -19.00
N SER A 35 -43.84 65.95 -19.09
CA SER A 35 -43.36 65.20 -20.27
C SER A 35 -44.45 64.75 -21.24
N ASP A 36 -45.71 65.14 -21.07
CA ASP A 36 -46.82 64.56 -21.84
C ASP A 36 -47.85 65.63 -22.27
N ASP A 37 -47.44 66.60 -23.11
CA ASP A 37 -48.27 67.07 -24.24
C ASP A 37 -47.53 68.09 -25.14
N SER A 38 -47.39 67.77 -26.43
CA SER A 38 -47.98 68.60 -27.50
C SER A 38 -47.84 67.98 -28.91
N LYS A 39 -49.01 67.58 -29.44
CA LYS A 39 -49.40 67.67 -30.86
C LYS A 39 -49.03 69.06 -31.45
N VAL A 40 -48.87 69.30 -32.76
CA VAL A 40 -49.95 69.42 -33.76
C VAL A 40 -49.32 69.87 -35.11
N LYS A 41 -49.64 69.23 -36.25
CA LYS A 41 -50.46 69.77 -37.40
C LYS A 41 -50.44 68.86 -38.66
N LYS A 42 -51.63 68.67 -39.27
CA LYS A 42 -51.93 68.18 -40.64
C LYS A 42 -52.15 69.42 -41.56
N PRO A 43 -52.15 69.38 -42.93
CA PRO A 43 -52.84 68.36 -43.76
C PRO A 43 -52.36 68.08 -45.24
N THR A 44 -52.99 67.06 -45.88
CA THR A 44 -53.45 66.97 -47.31
C THR A 44 -52.62 66.27 -48.45
N LEU A 45 -53.30 65.26 -49.06
CA LEU A 45 -53.29 64.63 -50.42
C LEU A 45 -52.28 63.53 -50.87
N GLU A 46 -52.82 62.65 -51.73
CA GLU A 46 -52.48 61.28 -52.20
C GLU A 46 -51.16 61.08 -53.04
N PRO A 47 -50.75 59.82 -53.36
CA PRO A 47 -49.37 59.30 -53.41
C PRO A 47 -48.77 59.28 -54.84
N PRO A 48 -47.45 59.10 -55.07
CA PRO A 48 -46.86 57.74 -55.12
C PRO A 48 -45.34 57.64 -54.79
N SER A 49 -44.91 56.40 -54.52
CA SER A 49 -43.65 55.77 -54.95
C SER A 49 -42.35 56.59 -54.84
N GLN A 50 -41.49 56.27 -53.85
CA GLN A 50 -40.20 55.59 -54.05
C GLN A 50 -39.33 55.63 -52.79
N GLN A 51 -38.98 54.42 -52.34
CA GLN A 51 -37.76 54.01 -51.62
C GLN A 51 -37.17 54.93 -50.54
N VAL A 52 -37.46 54.59 -49.28
CA VAL A 52 -36.43 54.64 -48.22
C VAL A 52 -36.54 53.37 -47.37
N SER A 53 -35.44 52.64 -47.33
CA SER A 53 -35.23 51.34 -46.68
C SER A 53 -35.55 51.38 -45.17
N SER A 54 -36.35 50.41 -44.72
CA SER A 54 -36.60 50.09 -43.33
C SER A 54 -35.35 49.48 -42.67
N LYS A 55 -34.67 50.25 -41.81
CA LYS A 55 -33.81 49.67 -40.77
C LYS A 55 -34.69 49.20 -39.61
N PRO A 56 -34.59 47.93 -39.16
CA PRO A 56 -35.37 47.44 -38.03
C PRO A 56 -34.83 47.99 -36.70
N ILE A 57 -35.73 48.45 -35.83
CA ILE A 57 -35.46 48.65 -34.40
C ILE A 57 -35.29 47.26 -33.76
N PRO A 58 -34.24 47.02 -32.93
CA PRO A 58 -33.97 45.70 -32.37
C PRO A 58 -34.99 45.31 -31.30
N LYS A 59 -35.42 44.04 -31.31
CA LYS A 59 -36.11 43.38 -30.18
C LYS A 59 -35.26 43.48 -28.91
N PRO A 60 -35.86 43.56 -27.70
CA PRO A 60 -35.10 43.46 -26.46
C PRO A 60 -34.41 42.10 -26.38
N GLU A 61 -33.09 42.10 -26.50
CA GLU A 61 -32.29 40.90 -26.31
C GLU A 61 -32.36 40.46 -24.85
N ILE A 62 -32.87 39.25 -24.64
CA ILE A 62 -32.62 38.42 -23.47
C ILE A 62 -31.13 38.57 -23.11
N PRO A 63 -30.74 38.78 -21.84
CA PRO A 63 -29.34 38.98 -21.48
C PRO A 63 -28.51 37.83 -22.04
N GLN A 64 -27.74 38.13 -23.09
CA GLN A 64 -26.87 37.17 -23.72
C GLN A 64 -25.89 36.71 -22.63
N LYS A 65 -25.68 35.38 -22.54
CA LYS A 65 -24.62 34.80 -21.71
C LYS A 65 -23.34 35.60 -21.95
N PRO A 66 -22.58 35.90 -20.89
CA PRO A 66 -21.47 36.83 -21.01
C PRO A 66 -20.52 36.44 -22.14
N PHE A 67 -20.29 37.40 -23.02
CA PHE A 67 -19.47 37.33 -24.23
C PHE A 67 -18.05 36.79 -23.99
N TRP A 68 -17.52 36.93 -22.77
CA TRP A 68 -16.19 36.44 -22.38
C TRP A 68 -16.01 34.92 -22.33
N LEU A 69 -17.05 34.11 -22.56
CA LEU A 69 -16.97 32.65 -22.46
C LEU A 69 -16.80 31.89 -23.80
N LYS A 70 -16.83 32.58 -24.96
CA LYS A 70 -16.67 31.92 -26.27
C LYS A 70 -15.49 32.42 -27.11
N GLU A 71 -15.02 33.65 -26.91
CA GLU A 71 -13.98 34.26 -27.76
C GLU A 71 -12.61 34.44 -27.07
N ASN A 72 -12.54 34.42 -25.74
CA ASN A 72 -11.30 34.70 -24.99
C ASN A 72 -10.55 33.47 -24.49
N PHE A 73 -11.13 32.27 -24.59
CA PHE A 73 -10.49 31.05 -24.08
C PHE A 73 -9.32 30.61 -24.98
N GLU A 74 -9.45 30.78 -26.30
CA GLU A 74 -8.36 30.55 -27.26
C GLU A 74 -7.24 31.58 -27.10
N LEU A 75 -7.56 32.85 -26.79
CA LEU A 75 -6.56 33.89 -26.52
C LEU A 75 -5.80 33.64 -25.21
N PHE A 76 -6.50 33.12 -24.20
CA PHE A 76 -5.91 32.72 -22.91
C PHE A 76 -4.95 31.52 -23.06
N LEU A 77 -5.37 30.47 -23.78
CA LEU A 77 -4.54 29.28 -24.02
C LEU A 77 -3.40 29.53 -25.01
N GLY A 78 -3.66 30.19 -26.14
CA GLY A 78 -2.72 30.35 -27.25
C GLY A 78 -1.76 31.54 -27.12
N GLY A 79 -2.12 32.57 -26.35
CA GLY A 79 -1.28 33.76 -26.16
C GLY A 79 -0.58 33.79 -24.81
N ASN A 80 -1.36 33.99 -23.74
CA ASN A 80 -0.82 34.34 -22.42
C ASN A 80 -0.20 33.13 -21.68
N LEU A 81 -0.80 31.93 -21.83
CA LEU A 81 -0.32 30.72 -21.15
C LEU A 81 1.00 30.22 -21.73
N LEU A 82 1.13 30.15 -23.06
CA LEU A 82 2.34 29.69 -23.75
C LEU A 82 3.57 30.57 -23.43
N GLY A 83 3.41 31.90 -23.40
CA GLY A 83 4.50 32.82 -23.08
C GLY A 83 5.01 32.72 -21.63
N LYS A 84 4.09 32.56 -20.65
CA LYS A 84 4.46 32.36 -19.24
C LYS A 84 5.16 31.03 -19.00
N LEU A 85 4.71 29.96 -19.67
CA LEU A 85 5.37 28.66 -19.61
C LEU A 85 6.80 28.72 -20.18
N GLY A 86 7.03 29.52 -21.23
CA GLY A 86 8.37 29.73 -21.76
C GLY A 86 9.31 30.50 -20.83
N LEU A 87 8.84 31.52 -20.10
CA LEU A 87 9.66 32.28 -19.16
C LEU A 87 10.13 31.43 -17.96
N VAL A 88 9.26 30.56 -17.44
CA VAL A 88 9.59 29.64 -16.35
C VAL A 88 10.70 28.67 -16.78
N ALA A 89 10.65 28.18 -18.02
CA ALA A 89 11.68 27.29 -18.56
C ALA A 89 13.09 27.95 -18.60
N ILE A 90 13.16 29.26 -18.83
CA ILE A 90 14.43 30.03 -18.88
C ILE A 90 15.06 30.20 -17.49
N ILE A 91 14.26 30.56 -16.48
CA ILE A 91 14.76 30.77 -15.10
C ILE A 91 15.39 29.49 -14.55
N LEU A 92 14.75 28.34 -14.80
CA LEU A 92 15.26 27.03 -14.41
C LEU A 92 16.62 26.73 -15.06
N ALA A 93 16.82 27.15 -16.30
CA ALA A 93 18.07 26.97 -17.00
C ALA A 93 19.22 27.84 -16.43
N CYS A 94 18.95 29.07 -15.97
CA CYS A 94 19.95 29.91 -15.30
C CYS A 94 20.42 29.34 -13.94
N ALA A 95 19.51 28.72 -13.18
CA ALA A 95 19.87 28.08 -11.91
C ALA A 95 20.84 26.91 -12.13
N TRP A 96 20.63 26.11 -13.18
CA TRP A 96 21.56 25.03 -13.55
C TRP A 96 22.93 25.56 -13.99
N PHE A 97 23.01 26.78 -14.54
CA PHE A 97 24.27 27.41 -14.93
C PHE A 97 25.12 27.91 -13.75
N ILE A 98 24.51 28.54 -12.74
CA ILE A 98 25.25 29.01 -11.54
C ILE A 98 25.86 27.83 -10.79
N LYS A 99 25.11 26.73 -10.66
CA LYS A 99 25.63 25.48 -10.10
C LYS A 99 26.86 24.99 -10.88
N PHE A 100 26.75 24.98 -12.21
CA PHE A 100 27.87 24.62 -13.08
C PHE A 100 29.11 25.51 -12.86
N ALA A 101 28.95 26.81 -12.56
CA ALA A 101 30.09 27.70 -12.28
C ALA A 101 30.77 27.42 -10.92
N PHE A 102 30.01 27.04 -9.90
CA PHE A 102 30.57 26.66 -8.60
C PHE A 102 31.28 25.29 -8.66
N ASP A 103 30.70 24.34 -9.40
CA ASP A 103 31.28 23.01 -9.63
C ASP A 103 32.61 23.10 -10.42
N ASN A 104 32.88 24.22 -11.10
CA ASN A 104 34.13 24.48 -11.85
C ASN A 104 35.13 25.41 -11.12
N HIS A 105 34.96 25.67 -9.82
CA HIS A 105 35.92 26.40 -8.96
C HIS A 105 36.24 27.87 -9.33
N TRP A 106 35.32 28.65 -9.90
CA TRP A 106 35.60 30.03 -10.33
C TRP A 106 35.71 31.10 -9.20
N ILE A 107 35.45 30.76 -7.94
CA ILE A 107 35.46 31.71 -6.79
C ILE A 107 36.18 31.06 -5.58
N ASN A 108 37.04 31.76 -4.83
CA ASN A 108 37.76 31.18 -3.67
C ASN A 108 36.91 31.08 -2.39
N GLU A 109 37.28 30.19 -1.48
CA GLU A 109 36.48 29.70 -0.35
C GLU A 109 36.25 30.71 0.78
N SER A 110 37.33 31.28 1.35
CA SER A 110 37.22 32.28 2.43
C SER A 110 36.51 33.56 1.96
N SER A 111 36.69 33.94 0.69
CA SER A 111 36.03 35.10 0.08
C SER A 111 34.50 34.95 0.06
N ARG A 112 34.00 33.72 -0.15
CA ARG A 112 32.56 33.43 -0.12
C ARG A 112 31.95 33.71 1.26
N ILE A 113 32.68 33.41 2.34
CA ILE A 113 32.22 33.63 3.74
C ILE A 113 32.23 35.11 4.12
N TYR A 114 33.31 35.84 3.83
CA TYR A 114 33.41 37.26 4.16
C TYR A 114 32.36 38.10 3.43
N ILE A 115 32.12 37.80 2.14
CA ILE A 115 31.06 38.46 1.37
C ILE A 115 29.70 38.22 2.05
N GLY A 116 29.43 36.99 2.50
CA GLY A 116 28.23 36.66 3.28
C GLY A 116 28.11 37.49 4.56
N LEU A 117 29.12 37.47 5.43
CA LEU A 117 29.10 38.18 6.71
C LEU A 117 28.92 39.69 6.54
N CYS A 118 29.65 40.33 5.61
CA CYS A 118 29.54 41.75 5.35
C CYS A 118 28.12 42.14 4.89
N ILE A 119 27.53 41.36 3.99
CA ILE A 119 26.15 41.58 3.55
C ILE A 119 25.18 41.40 4.73
N GLY A 120 25.35 40.36 5.54
CA GLY A 120 24.47 40.09 6.67
C GLY A 120 24.48 41.19 7.74
N PHE A 121 25.65 41.66 8.14
CA PHE A 121 25.77 42.76 9.11
C PHE A 121 25.29 44.10 8.53
N PHE A 122 25.59 44.39 7.26
CA PHE A 122 25.10 45.59 6.59
C PHE A 122 23.57 45.63 6.57
N VAL A 123 22.92 44.53 6.16
CA VAL A 123 21.47 44.40 6.14
C VAL A 123 20.89 44.52 7.56
N SER A 124 21.52 43.90 8.57
CA SER A 124 21.10 44.03 9.97
C SER A 124 21.20 45.47 10.49
N GLY A 125 22.27 46.20 10.15
CA GLY A 125 22.46 47.60 10.55
C GLY A 125 21.43 48.54 9.91
N VAL A 126 21.12 48.33 8.63
CA VAL A 126 20.05 49.07 7.93
C VAL A 126 18.71 48.89 8.65
N SER A 127 18.43 47.69 9.17
CA SER A 127 17.19 47.42 9.91
C SER A 127 17.00 48.30 11.15
N LEU A 128 18.07 48.58 11.90
CA LEU A 128 18.02 49.40 13.12
C LEU A 128 17.75 50.87 12.79
N ILE A 129 18.27 51.34 11.66
CA ILE A 129 18.01 52.68 11.14
C ILE A 129 16.54 52.80 10.72
N LEU A 130 15.98 51.78 10.06
CA LEU A 130 14.55 51.74 9.72
C LEU A 130 13.65 51.66 10.95
N ALA A 131 14.09 50.96 12.01
CA ALA A 131 13.34 50.88 13.27
C ALA A 131 13.21 52.26 13.94
N LYS A 132 14.30 53.06 13.96
CA LYS A 132 14.28 54.44 14.46
C LYS A 132 13.38 55.39 13.66
N LYS A 133 13.10 55.06 12.39
CA LYS A 133 12.20 55.83 11.50
C LYS A 133 10.71 55.40 11.59
N ASN A 134 10.32 54.63 12.62
CA ASN A 134 8.93 54.21 12.88
C ASN A 134 8.25 53.37 11.78
N PHE A 135 9.01 52.65 10.95
CA PHE A 135 8.43 51.65 10.04
C PHE A 135 7.89 50.44 10.84
N ARG A 136 6.64 50.04 10.60
CA ARG A 136 5.96 49.00 11.42
C ARG A 136 6.40 47.55 11.15
N ILE A 137 6.72 47.19 9.91
CA ILE A 137 6.93 45.78 9.49
C ILE A 137 8.32 45.55 8.91
N LEU A 138 8.80 46.52 8.14
CA LEU A 138 10.06 46.45 7.39
C LEU A 138 11.31 46.22 8.27
N PRO A 139 11.49 46.87 9.44
CA PRO A 139 12.69 46.69 10.24
C PRO A 139 12.87 45.25 10.74
N GLY A 140 11.78 44.60 11.17
CA GLY A 140 11.84 43.24 11.68
C GLY A 140 12.23 42.21 10.61
N ALA A 141 11.72 42.38 9.38
CA ALA A 141 12.06 41.51 8.25
C ALA A 141 13.51 41.68 7.81
N VAL A 142 13.98 42.93 7.73
CA VAL A 142 15.34 43.27 7.33
C VAL A 142 16.36 42.80 8.38
N MET A 143 16.06 42.95 9.67
CA MET A 143 16.90 42.45 10.77
C MET A 143 17.03 40.93 10.70
N GLY A 144 15.91 40.25 10.45
CA GLY A 144 15.86 38.81 10.25
C GLY A 144 16.72 38.31 9.11
N SER A 145 16.59 38.92 7.93
CA SER A 145 17.40 38.56 6.76
C SER A 145 18.89 38.76 7.01
N GLY A 146 19.26 39.85 7.69
CA GLY A 146 20.65 40.10 8.03
C GLY A 146 21.21 39.06 9.01
N ALA A 147 20.44 38.73 10.05
CA ALA A 147 20.80 37.68 11.01
C ALA A 147 20.92 36.30 10.35
N SER A 148 20.03 35.94 9.42
CA SER A 148 20.09 34.66 8.68
C SER A 148 21.36 34.56 7.81
N ILE A 149 21.75 35.64 7.15
CA ILE A 149 22.97 35.66 6.33
C ILE A 149 24.21 35.50 7.22
N VAL A 150 24.26 36.17 8.37
CA VAL A 150 25.35 35.97 9.34
C VAL A 150 25.40 34.53 9.83
N TYR A 151 24.25 33.95 10.17
CA TYR A 151 24.12 32.58 10.63
C TYR A 151 24.61 31.55 9.61
N ILE A 152 24.16 31.66 8.35
CA ILE A 152 24.58 30.77 7.24
C ILE A 152 26.08 30.92 6.96
N SER A 153 26.63 32.13 7.06
CA SER A 153 28.05 32.37 6.81
C SER A 153 28.93 31.72 7.89
N ILE A 154 28.54 31.81 9.16
CA ILE A 154 29.25 31.17 10.28
C ILE A 154 29.21 29.64 10.14
N LEU A 155 28.06 29.07 9.76
CA LEU A 155 27.95 27.62 9.54
C LEU A 155 28.73 27.14 8.33
N SER A 156 28.74 27.92 7.26
CA SER A 156 29.47 27.57 6.05
C SER A 156 30.98 27.59 6.31
N ALA A 157 31.43 28.49 7.19
CA ALA A 157 32.81 28.52 7.67
C ALA A 157 33.20 27.22 8.40
N TYR A 158 32.29 26.64 9.21
CA TYR A 158 32.49 25.34 9.86
C TYR A 158 32.42 24.16 8.87
N TYR A 159 31.35 24.03 8.08
CA TYR A 159 31.07 22.81 7.30
C TYR A 159 31.84 22.63 6.01
N TYR A 160 32.06 23.71 5.27
CA TYR A 160 32.57 23.63 3.89
C TYR A 160 34.02 24.06 3.77
N TYR A 161 34.53 24.79 4.77
CA TYR A 161 35.81 25.48 4.67
C TYR A 161 36.71 25.27 5.90
N ASP A 162 36.28 24.49 6.89
CA ASP A 162 37.03 24.17 8.12
C ASP A 162 37.67 25.39 8.83
N LEU A 163 37.04 26.56 8.74
CA LEU A 163 37.54 27.83 9.27
C LEU A 163 37.25 28.04 10.77
N LEU A 164 36.33 27.29 11.36
CA LEU A 164 35.92 27.40 12.77
C LEU A 164 35.86 26.01 13.42
N GLY A 165 36.18 25.91 14.72
CA GLY A 165 36.00 24.68 15.50
C GLY A 165 34.55 24.44 15.97
N LEU A 166 34.22 23.21 16.36
CA LEU A 166 32.87 22.83 16.83
C LEU A 166 32.43 23.65 18.07
N SER A 167 33.29 23.73 19.08
CA SER A 167 33.01 24.42 20.34
C SER A 167 32.88 25.93 20.14
N GLU A 168 33.76 26.52 19.33
CA GLU A 168 33.75 27.94 18.96
C GLU A 168 32.45 28.30 18.24
N THR A 169 32.04 27.47 17.28
CA THR A 169 30.81 27.68 16.52
C THR A 169 29.57 27.61 17.41
N TYR A 170 29.53 26.67 18.36
CA TYR A 170 28.43 26.52 19.32
C TYR A 170 28.27 27.76 20.22
N VAL A 171 29.40 28.26 20.75
CA VAL A 171 29.41 29.43 21.64
C VAL A 171 28.98 30.69 20.89
N VAL A 172 29.56 30.92 19.70
CA VAL A 172 29.25 32.11 18.88
C VAL A 172 27.77 32.15 18.50
N ILE A 173 27.21 31.02 18.07
CA ILE A 173 25.79 30.93 17.69
C ILE A 173 24.86 31.06 18.90
N ALA A 174 25.22 30.49 20.06
CA ALA A 174 24.41 30.61 21.28
C ALA A 174 24.37 32.06 21.79
N LEU A 175 25.52 32.74 21.84
CA LEU A 175 25.60 34.16 22.23
C LEU A 175 24.80 35.05 21.28
N LEU A 176 24.92 34.82 19.97
CA LEU A 176 24.14 35.51 18.95
C LEU A 176 22.63 35.33 19.19
N SER A 177 22.19 34.10 19.45
CA SER A 177 20.77 33.78 19.64
C SER A 177 20.20 34.40 20.93
N ILE A 178 20.94 34.36 22.03
CA ILE A 178 20.56 35.00 23.30
C ILE A 178 20.48 36.52 23.13
N GLY A 179 21.47 37.14 22.49
CA GLY A 179 21.49 38.58 22.24
C GLY A 179 20.29 39.06 21.43
N ILE A 180 19.95 38.34 20.35
CA ILE A 180 18.77 38.63 19.52
C ILE A 180 17.47 38.41 20.32
N GLY A 181 17.40 37.38 21.17
CA GLY A 181 16.22 37.05 21.97
C GLY A 181 15.91 38.08 23.06
N ILE A 182 16.94 38.56 23.75
CA ILE A 182 16.82 39.65 24.74
C ILE A 182 16.36 40.93 24.05
N LEU A 183 17.01 41.29 22.94
CA LEU A 183 16.65 42.48 22.16
C LEU A 183 15.20 42.41 21.67
N ALA A 184 14.71 41.22 21.29
CA ALA A 184 13.33 41.00 20.88
C ALA A 184 12.32 41.20 22.01
N SER A 185 12.63 40.72 23.21
CA SER A 185 11.77 40.84 24.38
C SER A 185 11.63 42.30 24.84
N ILE A 186 12.76 43.02 24.92
CA ILE A 186 12.80 44.44 25.29
C ILE A 186 12.06 45.28 24.25
N SER A 187 12.34 45.04 22.97
CA SER A 187 11.75 45.81 21.87
C SER A 187 10.28 45.45 21.60
N ARG A 188 9.73 44.43 22.28
CA ARG A 188 8.41 43.82 22.01
C ARG A 188 8.20 43.41 20.54
N LEU A 189 9.29 43.16 19.82
CA LEU A 189 9.29 42.81 18.41
C LEU A 189 9.21 41.29 18.28
N GLN A 190 8.00 40.78 18.09
CA GLN A 190 7.73 39.35 17.92
C GLN A 190 8.55 38.71 16.79
N LEU A 191 8.77 39.44 15.69
CA LEU A 191 9.52 38.98 14.51
C LEU A 191 11.00 38.70 14.85
N LEU A 192 11.60 39.52 15.71
CA LEU A 192 12.98 39.35 16.16
C LEU A 192 13.14 38.12 17.07
N TYR A 193 12.13 37.85 17.90
CA TYR A 193 12.09 36.66 18.77
C TYR A 193 12.03 35.37 17.95
N ILE A 194 11.23 35.39 16.87
CA ILE A 194 11.11 34.26 15.94
C ILE A 194 12.48 33.88 15.34
N PHE A 195 13.29 34.86 14.92
CA PHE A 195 14.61 34.60 14.35
C PHE A 195 15.62 34.08 15.37
N SER A 196 15.64 34.66 16.58
CA SER A 196 16.46 34.15 17.69
C SER A 196 16.12 32.70 18.03
N PHE A 197 14.82 32.40 18.11
CA PHE A 197 14.31 31.09 18.44
C PHE A 197 14.66 30.05 17.36
N LEU A 198 14.46 30.38 16.07
CA LEU A 198 14.86 29.52 14.96
C LEU A 198 16.36 29.23 14.98
N GLY A 199 17.20 30.25 15.22
CA GLY A 199 18.65 30.05 15.38
C GLY A 199 18.98 29.10 16.51
N SER A 200 18.36 29.29 17.68
CA SER A 200 18.59 28.44 18.86
C SER A 200 18.28 26.97 18.57
N ILE A 201 17.18 26.68 17.89
CA ILE A 201 16.80 25.29 17.56
C ILE A 201 17.69 24.69 16.47
N LEU A 202 18.04 25.47 15.46
CA LEU A 202 18.86 25.00 14.34
C LEU A 202 20.30 24.66 14.79
N THR A 203 20.78 25.27 15.87
CA THR A 203 22.17 25.11 16.36
C THR A 203 22.57 23.65 16.63
N PRO A 204 21.88 22.88 17.51
CA PRO A 204 22.24 21.48 17.76
C PRO A 204 22.12 20.58 16.55
N ILE A 205 21.18 20.85 15.64
CA ILE A 205 21.03 20.07 14.40
C ILE A 205 22.23 20.32 13.49
N LEU A 206 22.58 21.59 13.32
CA LEU A 206 23.63 22.04 12.42
C LEU A 206 25.03 21.87 13.01
N LEU A 207 25.19 21.48 14.26
CA LEU A 207 26.52 21.17 14.83
C LEU A 207 26.61 19.70 15.23
N SER A 208 25.68 18.87 14.75
CA SER A 208 25.69 17.44 15.01
C SER A 208 26.90 16.79 14.36
N GLN A 209 27.62 15.98 15.13
CA GLN A 209 28.76 15.15 14.68
C GLN A 209 28.29 13.83 14.04
N GLY A 210 26.98 13.67 13.81
CA GLY A 210 26.39 12.42 13.29
C GLY A 210 26.06 11.37 14.36
N GLU A 211 26.46 11.61 15.62
CA GLU A 211 26.08 10.76 16.75
C GLU A 211 24.65 11.03 17.21
N ASN A 212 23.89 9.98 17.53
CA ASN A 212 22.52 10.08 18.03
C ASN A 212 22.45 10.46 19.53
N SER A 213 22.89 11.67 19.86
CA SER A 213 22.82 12.24 21.22
C SER A 213 21.44 12.83 21.56
N TYR A 214 20.37 12.08 21.30
CA TYR A 214 18.98 12.52 21.44
C TYR A 214 18.59 12.99 22.86
N ARG A 215 19.25 12.44 23.88
CA ARG A 215 19.04 12.86 25.28
C ARG A 215 19.43 14.32 25.49
N PHE A 216 20.58 14.72 24.95
CA PHE A 216 21.02 16.11 24.99
C PHE A 216 20.10 17.01 24.15
N LEU A 217 19.78 16.58 22.92
CA LEU A 217 18.90 17.32 22.02
C LEU A 217 17.54 17.64 22.66
N PHE A 218 16.83 16.61 23.16
CA PHE A 218 15.51 16.83 23.75
C PHE A 218 15.57 17.53 25.11
N GLY A 219 16.63 17.31 25.90
CA GLY A 219 16.89 18.10 27.10
C GLY A 219 17.05 19.59 26.79
N TYR A 220 17.90 19.92 25.82
CA TYR A 220 18.10 21.28 25.32
C TYR A 220 16.78 21.90 24.82
N MET A 221 16.01 21.16 24.02
CA MET A 221 14.72 21.64 23.48
C MET A 221 13.67 21.88 24.57
N LEU A 222 13.63 21.06 25.63
CA LEU A 222 12.73 21.31 26.77
C LEU A 222 13.09 22.62 27.49
N VAL A 223 14.38 22.92 27.64
CA VAL A 223 14.83 24.20 28.22
C VAL A 223 14.39 25.36 27.33
N VAL A 224 14.60 25.27 26.02
CA VAL A 224 14.15 26.28 25.05
C VAL A 224 12.62 26.48 25.12
N ASN A 225 11.85 25.38 25.19
CA ASN A 225 10.39 25.44 25.30
C ASN A 225 9.93 26.04 26.65
N ALA A 226 10.65 25.77 27.75
CA ALA A 226 10.38 26.38 29.05
C ALA A 226 10.65 27.89 29.02
N VAL A 227 11.75 28.34 28.41
CA VAL A 227 12.05 29.77 28.21
C VAL A 227 10.95 30.42 27.36
N PHE A 228 10.49 29.77 26.30
CA PHE A 228 9.35 30.25 25.50
C PHE A 228 8.06 30.38 26.32
N LEU A 229 7.77 29.41 27.20
CA LEU A 229 6.62 29.46 28.09
C LEU A 229 6.70 30.64 29.07
N LEU A 230 7.89 30.89 29.64
CA LEU A 230 8.15 32.04 30.52
C LEU A 230 7.98 33.37 29.79
N VAL A 231 8.54 33.52 28.58
CA VAL A 231 8.36 34.74 27.76
C VAL A 231 6.88 34.96 27.40
N SER A 232 6.14 33.86 27.18
CA SER A 232 4.70 33.89 26.87
C SER A 232 3.82 34.29 28.06
N TYR A 233 4.33 34.27 29.30
CA TYR A 233 3.59 34.70 30.49
C TYR A 233 3.25 36.20 30.45
N SER A 234 4.13 37.02 29.87
CA SER A 234 3.95 38.47 29.80
C SER A 234 3.58 38.99 28.41
N ASN A 235 3.67 38.14 27.38
CA ASN A 235 3.49 38.55 25.98
C ASN A 235 2.31 37.81 25.33
N ALA A 236 1.27 38.55 24.94
CA ALA A 236 0.09 38.03 24.23
C ALA A 236 0.33 37.86 22.72
N TRP A 237 1.50 37.37 22.34
CA TRP A 237 1.96 37.18 20.96
C TRP A 237 1.20 36.06 20.24
N ARG A 238 0.88 36.26 18.94
CA ARG A 238 0.02 35.34 18.15
C ARG A 238 0.78 34.35 17.27
N MET A 239 1.82 34.79 16.57
CA MET A 239 2.50 34.01 15.52
C MET A 239 3.62 33.08 16.05
N SER A 240 4.46 33.57 16.96
CA SER A 240 5.59 32.85 17.57
C SER A 240 5.23 31.48 18.17
N PRO A 241 4.09 31.25 18.84
CA PRO A 241 3.73 29.93 19.35
C PRO A 241 3.58 28.90 18.25
N TYR A 242 2.95 29.26 17.12
CA TYR A 242 2.82 28.34 15.99
C TYR A 242 4.18 27.97 15.43
N ILE A 243 5.08 28.94 15.31
CA ILE A 243 6.43 28.69 14.81
C ILE A 243 7.19 27.77 15.77
N VAL A 244 7.06 27.98 17.08
CA VAL A 244 7.63 27.11 18.12
C VAL A 244 7.08 25.70 18.01
N LEU A 245 5.75 25.55 17.89
CA LEU A 245 5.09 24.27 17.73
C LEU A 245 5.56 23.53 16.48
N PHE A 246 5.53 24.19 15.31
CA PHE A 246 5.93 23.56 14.05
C PHE A 246 7.42 23.22 14.02
N THR A 247 8.28 24.04 14.62
CA THR A 247 9.71 23.73 14.67
C THR A 247 9.99 22.53 15.57
N ASN A 248 9.33 22.43 16.73
CA ASN A 248 9.41 21.24 17.58
C ASN A 248 8.90 19.98 16.85
N ALA A 249 7.81 20.12 16.09
CA ALA A 249 7.27 19.02 15.30
C ALA A 249 8.24 18.53 14.24
N ILE A 250 8.71 19.44 13.38
CA ILE A 250 9.67 19.12 12.32
C ILE A 250 10.96 18.51 12.90
N LEU A 251 11.48 19.07 14.00
CA LEU A 251 12.69 18.57 14.63
C LEU A 251 12.50 17.15 15.16
N PHE A 252 11.41 16.90 15.87
CA PHE A 252 11.09 15.57 16.38
C PHE A 252 10.94 14.58 15.23
N ASP A 253 10.19 14.94 14.20
CA ASP A 253 9.89 14.04 13.09
C ASP A 253 11.14 13.72 12.26
N VAL A 254 12.02 14.71 12.03
CA VAL A 254 13.32 14.49 11.35
C VAL A 254 14.23 13.59 12.18
N TRP A 255 14.32 13.84 13.50
CA TRP A 255 15.09 12.97 14.38
C TRP A 255 14.53 11.56 14.39
N ALA A 256 13.21 11.43 14.51
CA ALA A 256 12.51 10.15 14.55
C ALA A 256 12.77 9.34 13.27
N ALA A 257 12.71 9.98 12.09
CA ALA A 257 12.96 9.34 10.80
C ALA A 257 14.30 8.59 10.76
N ALA A 258 15.35 9.20 11.32
CA ALA A 258 16.71 8.67 11.27
C ALA A 258 17.02 7.73 12.44
N ASN A 259 16.48 8.02 13.63
CA ASN A 259 17.06 7.52 14.88
C ASN A 259 16.09 6.81 15.83
N ILE A 260 14.77 6.82 15.54
CA ILE A 260 13.76 6.33 16.49
C ILE A 260 13.97 4.86 16.87
N LYS A 261 14.33 4.01 15.90
CA LYS A 261 14.53 2.56 16.08
C LYS A 261 15.71 2.19 16.99
N VAL A 262 16.68 3.10 17.13
CA VAL A 262 17.92 2.89 17.92
C VAL A 262 17.87 3.69 19.24
N SER A 263 16.76 4.39 19.50
CA SER A 263 16.57 5.20 20.71
C SER A 263 15.84 4.42 21.82
N SER A 264 15.73 5.01 23.01
CA SER A 264 14.82 4.54 24.05
C SER A 264 13.43 5.20 23.92
N PHE A 265 12.36 4.49 24.22
CA PHE A 265 10.99 5.05 24.24
C PHE A 265 10.81 6.25 25.19
N PHE A 266 11.41 6.19 26.39
CA PHE A 266 11.04 7.09 27.50
C PHE A 266 11.36 8.58 27.26
N VAL A 267 12.59 8.92 26.85
CA VAL A 267 13.01 10.34 26.72
C VAL A 267 12.23 11.09 25.61
N PRO A 268 12.06 10.54 24.40
CA PRO A 268 11.23 11.16 23.36
C PRO A 268 9.75 11.26 23.78
N PHE A 269 9.22 10.23 24.46
CA PHE A 269 7.84 10.25 24.97
C PHE A 269 7.64 11.34 26.02
N LEU A 270 8.61 11.50 26.93
CA LEU A 270 8.62 12.55 27.93
C LEU A 270 8.68 13.93 27.27
N PHE A 271 9.58 14.12 26.30
CA PHE A 271 9.67 15.37 25.54
C PHE A 271 8.34 15.76 24.87
N LEU A 272 7.69 14.84 24.15
CA LEU A 272 6.41 15.07 23.50
C LEU A 272 5.32 15.45 24.51
N THR A 273 5.23 14.68 25.60
CA THR A 273 4.20 14.86 26.62
C THR A 273 4.38 16.17 27.38
N THR A 274 5.59 16.50 27.81
CA THR A 274 5.90 17.77 28.48
C THR A 274 5.65 18.96 27.55
N THR A 275 6.05 18.88 26.29
CA THR A 275 5.82 19.94 25.30
C THR A 275 4.32 20.17 25.05
N PHE A 276 3.54 19.09 24.93
CA PHE A 276 2.08 19.16 24.84
C PHE A 276 1.49 19.92 26.04
N PHE A 277 1.88 19.57 27.26
CA PHE A 277 1.40 20.26 28.46
C PHE A 277 1.86 21.72 28.56
N PHE A 278 3.06 22.08 28.12
CA PHE A 278 3.51 23.48 28.06
C PHE A 278 2.63 24.31 27.12
N PHE A 279 2.31 23.80 25.94
CA PHE A 279 1.50 24.51 24.95
C PHE A 279 0.03 24.59 25.34
N ILE A 280 -0.54 23.52 25.89
CA ILE A 280 -1.89 23.55 26.44
C ILE A 280 -1.95 24.52 27.62
N THR A 281 -1.00 24.48 28.56
CA THR A 281 -0.94 25.43 29.69
C THR A 281 -0.90 26.88 29.19
N ARG A 282 -0.08 27.18 28.18
CA ARG A 282 -0.01 28.53 27.59
C ARG A 282 -1.38 29.02 27.09
N GLU A 283 -2.08 28.24 26.28
CA GLU A 283 -3.37 28.67 25.71
C GLU A 283 -4.50 28.66 26.73
N VAL A 284 -4.57 27.62 27.55
CA VAL A 284 -5.67 27.41 28.51
C VAL A 284 -5.55 28.34 29.73
N VAL A 285 -4.33 28.63 30.19
CA VAL A 285 -4.09 29.41 31.40
C VAL A 285 -3.65 30.84 31.07
N PHE A 286 -2.55 31.01 30.33
CA PHE A 286 -1.95 32.34 30.15
C PHE A 286 -2.71 33.21 29.15
N MET A 287 -3.11 32.68 28.00
CA MET A 287 -3.84 33.47 27.00
C MET A 287 -5.24 33.85 27.47
N VAL A 288 -5.93 32.97 28.18
CA VAL A 288 -7.22 33.31 28.81
C VAL A 288 -7.04 34.40 29.87
N ARG A 289 -5.99 34.33 30.70
CA ARG A 289 -5.66 35.37 31.69
C ARG A 289 -5.32 36.71 31.03
N LEU A 290 -4.47 36.72 30.01
CA LEU A 290 -3.96 37.94 29.37
C LEU A 290 -5.02 38.63 28.48
N ARG A 291 -5.90 37.86 27.83
CA ARG A 291 -6.84 38.39 26.83
C ARG A 291 -8.28 38.47 27.30
N LYS A 292 -8.66 37.75 28.37
CA LYS A 292 -10.04 37.67 28.90
C LYS A 292 -11.10 37.27 27.86
N GLN A 293 -10.71 36.69 26.72
CA GLN A 293 -11.58 36.18 25.67
C GLN A 293 -10.87 35.07 24.90
N VAL A 294 -11.62 34.08 24.41
CA VAL A 294 -11.09 33.03 23.52
C VAL A 294 -11.24 33.49 22.07
N ILE A 295 -10.12 33.55 21.37
CA ILE A 295 -10.03 34.01 19.98
C ILE A 295 -9.84 32.79 19.08
N THR A 296 -10.35 32.85 17.84
CA THR A 296 -10.21 31.79 16.83
C THR A 296 -8.77 31.29 16.64
N SER A 297 -7.75 32.13 16.83
CA SER A 297 -6.35 31.69 16.80
C SER A 297 -6.03 30.68 17.91
N SER A 298 -6.45 30.96 19.15
CA SER A 298 -6.19 30.06 20.29
C SER A 298 -6.79 28.67 20.06
N LEU A 299 -7.95 28.63 19.39
CA LEU A 299 -8.62 27.41 19.00
C LEU A 299 -7.81 26.59 17.98
N LEU A 300 -7.34 27.23 16.91
CA LEU A 300 -6.47 26.60 15.91
C LEU A 300 -5.17 26.09 16.53
N PHE A 301 -4.60 26.83 17.48
CA PHE A 301 -3.37 26.42 18.14
C PHE A 301 -3.56 25.13 18.97
N VAL A 302 -4.66 25.00 19.71
CA VAL A 302 -4.98 23.77 20.46
C VAL A 302 -5.20 22.60 19.51
N PHE A 303 -5.88 22.81 18.39
CA PHE A 303 -6.01 21.78 17.36
C PHE A 303 -4.65 21.31 16.84
N PHE A 304 -3.76 22.22 16.42
CA PHE A 304 -2.43 21.86 15.91
C PHE A 304 -1.53 21.21 16.98
N THR A 305 -1.65 21.64 18.23
CA THR A 305 -0.89 21.06 19.35
C THR A 305 -1.31 19.61 19.60
N THR A 306 -2.62 19.35 19.60
CA THR A 306 -3.16 17.99 19.72
C THR A 306 -2.79 17.14 18.51
N LEU A 307 -2.84 17.69 17.29
CA LEU A 307 -2.42 17.00 16.08
C LEU A 307 -0.95 16.58 16.13
N PHE A 308 -0.04 17.49 16.49
CA PHE A 308 1.39 17.18 16.65
C PHE A 308 1.60 16.06 17.66
N TYR A 309 0.99 16.19 18.84
CA TYR A 309 1.15 15.19 19.89
C TYR A 309 0.63 13.80 19.48
N THR A 310 -0.49 13.79 18.75
CA THR A 310 -1.12 12.56 18.24
C THR A 310 -0.26 11.90 17.17
N THR A 311 0.25 12.66 16.21
CA THR A 311 1.01 12.13 15.06
C THR A 311 2.41 11.66 15.46
N SER A 312 3.18 12.48 16.16
CA SER A 312 4.52 12.12 16.62
C SER A 312 4.48 11.07 17.75
N GLY A 313 3.45 11.11 18.61
CA GLY A 313 3.22 10.08 19.61
C GLY A 313 2.83 8.72 19.00
N PHE A 314 1.97 8.72 17.97
CA PHE A 314 1.65 7.51 17.20
C PHE A 314 2.92 6.87 16.63
N TRP A 315 3.77 7.65 15.95
CA TRP A 315 4.98 7.12 15.34
C TRP A 315 5.96 6.50 16.36
N LEU A 316 6.06 7.13 17.54
CA LEU A 316 6.84 6.60 18.65
C LEU A 316 6.25 5.30 19.20
N VAL A 317 4.94 5.26 19.46
CA VAL A 317 4.28 4.05 19.96
C VAL A 317 4.32 2.93 18.92
N ASP A 318 4.10 3.21 17.64
CA ASP A 318 4.16 2.25 16.54
C ASP A 318 5.54 1.56 16.44
N THR A 319 6.61 2.34 16.65
CA THR A 319 7.98 1.82 16.58
C THR A 319 8.29 0.83 17.73
N PHE A 320 7.87 1.14 18.95
CA PHE A 320 8.24 0.37 20.14
C PHE A 320 7.17 -0.64 20.59
N TYR A 321 5.89 -0.32 20.36
CA TYR A 321 4.71 -1.03 20.83
C TYR A 321 3.55 -0.93 19.81
N PRO A 322 3.68 -1.50 18.60
CA PRO A 322 2.71 -1.35 17.51
C PRO A 322 1.29 -1.81 17.87
N ASN A 323 1.15 -2.80 18.75
CA ASN A 323 -0.17 -3.26 19.18
C ASN A 323 -0.90 -2.28 20.12
N LEU A 324 -0.22 -1.25 20.64
CA LEU A 324 -0.76 -0.23 21.54
C LEU A 324 -1.12 1.08 20.82
N THR A 325 -0.90 1.20 19.51
CA THR A 325 -1.20 2.43 18.76
C THR A 325 -2.70 2.83 18.78
N PRO A 326 -3.69 1.92 18.70
CA PRO A 326 -5.10 2.31 18.83
C PRO A 326 -5.42 2.83 20.24
N HIS A 327 -4.74 2.29 21.25
CA HIS A 327 -4.91 2.66 22.65
C HIS A 327 -4.35 4.05 22.92
N PHE A 328 -3.22 4.40 22.29
CA PHE A 328 -2.67 5.74 22.36
C PHE A 328 -3.66 6.78 21.77
N PHE A 329 -4.29 6.48 20.62
CA PHE A 329 -5.33 7.34 20.06
C PHE A 329 -6.54 7.50 21.00
N LEU A 330 -7.00 6.41 21.63
CA LEU A 330 -8.05 6.48 22.66
C LEU A 330 -7.64 7.33 23.86
N TRP A 331 -6.38 7.26 24.28
CA TRP A 331 -5.88 8.07 25.38
C TRP A 331 -5.87 9.58 25.01
N VAL A 332 -5.48 9.95 23.80
CA VAL A 332 -5.60 11.34 23.32
C VAL A 332 -7.07 11.78 23.19
N ALA A 333 -7.96 10.89 22.72
CA ALA A 333 -9.40 11.14 22.71
C ALA A 333 -9.93 11.39 24.13
N SER A 334 -9.41 10.66 25.12
CA SER A 334 -9.75 10.85 26.54
C SER A 334 -9.31 12.21 27.07
N LEU A 335 -8.06 12.59 26.79
CA LEU A 335 -7.51 13.88 27.24
C LEU A 335 -8.31 15.07 26.70
N THR A 336 -8.67 15.02 25.41
CA THR A 336 -9.44 16.10 24.76
C THR A 336 -10.89 16.17 25.27
N LEU A 337 -11.51 15.02 25.55
CA LEU A 337 -12.83 14.93 26.19
C LEU A 337 -12.79 15.50 27.63
N VAL A 338 -11.82 15.09 28.43
CA VAL A 338 -11.63 15.57 29.82
C VAL A 338 -11.36 17.07 29.82
N ALA A 339 -10.53 17.56 28.89
CA ALA A 339 -10.29 18.98 28.72
C ALA A 339 -11.59 19.73 28.44
N SER A 340 -12.45 19.24 27.54
CA SER A 340 -13.77 19.87 27.27
C SER A 340 -14.65 19.90 28.51
N GLU A 341 -14.73 18.81 29.27
CA GLU A 341 -15.52 18.77 30.51
C GLU A 341 -14.98 19.73 31.59
N ILE A 342 -13.65 19.86 31.74
CA ILE A 342 -13.03 20.84 32.66
C ILE A 342 -13.35 22.27 32.23
N PHE A 343 -13.23 22.57 30.93
CA PHE A 343 -13.56 23.88 30.39
C PHE A 343 -15.03 24.24 30.60
N HIS A 344 -15.93 23.29 30.35
CA HIS A 344 -17.36 23.48 30.48
C HIS A 344 -17.81 23.62 31.95
N LYS A 345 -17.34 22.76 32.85
CA LYS A 345 -17.77 22.76 34.27
C LYS A 345 -17.12 23.86 35.10
N LYS A 346 -15.83 24.12 34.90
CA LYS A 346 -15.03 24.74 35.96
C LYS A 346 -14.99 26.27 35.90
N GLY A 347 -15.52 26.93 34.87
CA GLY A 347 -15.75 28.39 34.87
C GLY A 347 -14.58 29.24 35.43
N ILE A 348 -13.34 28.78 35.29
CA ILE A 348 -12.16 29.27 36.05
C ILE A 348 -11.85 30.73 35.73
N PHE A 349 -12.37 31.22 34.62
CA PHE A 349 -12.28 32.60 34.19
C PHE A 349 -13.71 33.10 34.06
N HIS A 350 -14.05 34.20 34.75
CA HIS A 350 -15.35 34.89 34.70
C HIS A 350 -15.71 35.36 33.29
N LEU A 351 -15.96 34.41 32.39
CA LEU A 351 -16.40 34.59 31.02
C LEU A 351 -17.94 34.49 31.03
N PRO A 352 -18.65 35.52 30.56
CA PRO A 352 -20.12 35.55 30.54
C PRO A 352 -20.71 34.27 29.92
N GLN A 353 -21.78 33.78 30.53
CA GLN A 353 -22.43 32.49 30.23
C GLN A 353 -23.00 32.42 28.79
N SER A 354 -23.13 33.56 28.10
CA SER A 354 -23.66 33.71 26.74
C SER A 354 -22.62 33.86 25.62
N SER A 355 -21.32 33.70 25.90
CA SER A 355 -20.30 33.94 24.87
C SER A 355 -20.18 32.78 23.87
N ASN A 356 -20.41 33.05 22.58
CA ASN A 356 -20.10 32.18 21.42
C ASN A 356 -18.73 31.48 21.50
N SER A 357 -17.80 32.03 22.28
CA SER A 357 -16.44 31.51 22.48
C SER A 357 -16.37 30.19 23.27
N LYS A 358 -17.30 29.93 24.21
CA LYS A 358 -17.37 28.65 24.95
C LYS A 358 -17.82 27.51 24.03
N ILE A 359 -18.90 27.74 23.29
CA ILE A 359 -19.45 26.80 22.30
C ILE A 359 -18.39 26.45 21.23
N LEU A 360 -17.62 27.44 20.78
CA LEU A 360 -16.55 27.24 19.80
C LEU A 360 -15.40 26.36 20.32
N MET A 361 -14.97 26.55 21.58
CA MET A 361 -13.90 25.75 22.18
C MET A 361 -14.31 24.30 22.41
N ASP A 362 -15.51 24.09 22.95
CA ASP A 362 -16.06 22.74 23.12
C ASP A 362 -16.26 22.05 21.76
N SER A 363 -16.64 22.78 20.71
CA SER A 363 -16.85 22.19 19.38
C SER A 363 -15.55 21.66 18.79
N ILE A 364 -14.43 22.32 19.07
CA ILE A 364 -13.11 21.94 18.54
C ILE A 364 -12.52 20.79 19.33
N LEU A 365 -12.69 20.78 20.66
CA LEU A 365 -12.31 19.63 21.47
C LEU A 365 -13.12 18.37 21.09
N LEU A 366 -14.39 18.55 20.73
CA LEU A 366 -15.24 17.47 20.19
C LEU A 366 -14.75 17.00 18.82
N ILE A 367 -14.35 17.90 17.92
CA ILE A 367 -13.74 17.53 16.63
C ILE A 367 -12.43 16.75 16.83
N CYS A 368 -11.56 17.20 17.76
CA CYS A 368 -10.34 16.48 18.12
C CYS A 368 -10.64 15.08 18.65
N TRP A 369 -11.68 14.95 19.49
CA TRP A 369 -12.15 13.66 20.00
C TRP A 369 -12.66 12.74 18.87
N VAL A 370 -13.57 13.22 18.00
CA VAL A 370 -14.08 12.43 16.85
C VAL A 370 -12.92 11.96 15.98
N SER A 371 -11.95 12.84 15.75
CA SER A 371 -10.79 12.55 14.90
C SER A 371 -9.88 11.49 15.52
N ALA A 372 -9.56 11.60 16.81
CA ALA A 372 -8.73 10.62 17.51
C ALA A 372 -9.45 9.27 17.68
N PHE A 373 -10.76 9.29 17.95
CA PHE A 373 -11.57 8.08 18.02
C PHE A 373 -11.70 7.37 16.67
N PHE A 374 -11.89 8.14 15.59
CA PHE A 374 -11.88 7.59 14.24
C PHE A 374 -10.49 7.02 13.88
N ALA A 375 -9.40 7.73 14.22
CA ALA A 375 -8.04 7.24 14.02
C ALA A 375 -7.78 5.92 14.76
N SER A 376 -8.31 5.76 15.96
CA SER A 376 -8.28 4.50 16.71
C SER A 376 -8.97 3.36 15.97
N ILE A 377 -10.21 3.57 15.51
CA ILE A 377 -10.97 2.55 14.74
C ILE A 377 -10.22 2.18 13.46
N THR A 378 -9.69 3.20 12.80
CA THR A 378 -8.90 3.09 11.57
C THR A 378 -7.67 2.22 11.80
N ASP A 379 -6.85 2.55 12.78
CA ASP A 379 -5.62 1.82 13.11
C ASP A 379 -5.86 0.35 13.52
N PHE A 380 -7.00 0.07 14.14
CA PHE A 380 -7.40 -1.29 14.49
C PHE A 380 -7.88 -2.13 13.28
N THR A 381 -8.26 -1.49 12.18
CA THR A 381 -8.75 -2.18 10.97
C THR A 381 -7.63 -2.40 9.97
N GLU A 382 -7.35 -3.65 9.59
CA GLU A 382 -6.25 -3.97 8.68
C GLU A 382 -6.68 -4.12 7.21
N GLY A 383 -5.73 -3.87 6.31
CA GLY A 383 -5.85 -4.16 4.87
C GLY A 383 -7.04 -3.48 4.19
N LYS A 384 -7.78 -4.26 3.38
CA LYS A 384 -8.86 -3.77 2.50
C LYS A 384 -10.00 -3.07 3.25
N TRP A 385 -10.26 -3.50 4.49
CA TRP A 385 -11.30 -2.95 5.35
C TRP A 385 -11.01 -1.52 5.79
N LEU A 386 -9.72 -1.18 5.88
CA LEU A 386 -9.27 0.13 6.30
C LEU A 386 -9.68 1.21 5.29
N THR A 387 -9.40 0.98 4.01
CA THR A 387 -9.77 1.90 2.92
C THR A 387 -11.28 2.01 2.77
N MET A 388 -12.00 0.89 2.97
CA MET A 388 -13.46 0.89 3.01
C MET A 388 -14.01 1.74 4.16
N SER A 389 -13.41 1.68 5.36
CA SER A 389 -13.84 2.50 6.51
C SER A 389 -13.66 4.00 6.27
N TRP A 390 -12.57 4.43 5.62
CA TRP A 390 -12.39 5.84 5.22
C TRP A 390 -13.44 6.32 4.21
N ILE A 391 -13.68 5.52 3.16
CA ILE A 391 -14.67 5.85 2.11
C ILE A 391 -16.08 5.89 2.72
N SER A 392 -16.41 4.92 3.58
CA SER A 392 -17.72 4.82 4.22
C SER A 392 -17.96 5.97 5.19
N PHE A 393 -16.96 6.36 5.98
CA PHE A 393 -17.05 7.49 6.91
C PHE A 393 -17.22 8.82 6.17
N ALA A 394 -16.40 9.08 5.15
CA ALA A 394 -16.52 10.30 4.32
C ALA A 394 -17.87 10.36 3.60
N GLY A 395 -18.33 9.22 3.05
CA GLY A 395 -19.63 9.09 2.41
C GLY A 395 -20.79 9.34 3.37
N ALA A 396 -20.79 8.70 4.54
CA ALA A 396 -21.83 8.84 5.53
C ALA A 396 -21.96 10.29 6.04
N VAL A 397 -20.86 10.92 6.45
CA VAL A 397 -20.85 12.32 6.93
C VAL A 397 -21.32 13.27 5.82
N SER A 398 -20.92 13.03 4.57
CA SER A 398 -21.35 13.84 3.42
C SER A 398 -22.84 13.68 3.11
N ILE A 399 -23.40 12.48 3.21
CA ILE A 399 -24.83 12.22 3.05
C ILE A 399 -25.63 12.89 4.16
N VAL A 400 -25.20 12.74 5.42
CA VAL A 400 -25.86 13.37 6.58
C VAL A 400 -25.84 14.89 6.44
N GLY A 401 -24.69 15.48 6.11
CA GLY A 401 -24.58 16.91 5.83
C GLY A 401 -25.50 17.37 4.70
N SER A 402 -25.61 16.58 3.63
CA SER A 402 -26.48 16.87 2.48
C SER A 402 -27.98 16.74 2.81
N LYS A 403 -28.35 15.80 3.68
CA LYS A 403 -29.73 15.64 4.16
C LYS A 403 -30.15 16.79 5.08
N GLN A 404 -29.27 17.22 5.99
CA GLN A 404 -29.52 18.26 7.00
C GLN A 404 -29.35 19.70 6.48
N ALA A 405 -28.83 19.89 5.26
CA ALA A 405 -28.55 21.20 4.65
C ALA A 405 -27.62 22.12 5.49
N SER A 406 -26.86 21.57 6.43
CA SER A 406 -25.89 22.32 7.25
C SER A 406 -24.59 22.55 6.47
N LYS A 407 -24.28 23.82 6.18
CA LYS A 407 -23.04 24.22 5.47
C LYS A 407 -21.77 23.75 6.20
N LYS A 408 -21.77 23.73 7.54
CA LYS A 408 -20.61 23.32 8.35
C LYS A 408 -20.34 21.82 8.25
N ILE A 409 -21.38 21.00 8.34
CA ILE A 409 -21.26 19.53 8.25
C ILE A 409 -20.93 19.10 6.82
N LEU A 410 -21.50 19.78 5.83
CA LEU A 410 -21.15 19.61 4.42
C LEU A 410 -19.66 19.90 4.15
N LEU A 411 -19.13 20.99 4.73
CA LEU A 411 -17.71 21.33 4.64
C LEU A 411 -16.84 20.23 5.26
N ILE A 412 -17.21 19.74 6.45
CA ILE A 412 -16.49 18.63 7.13
C ILE A 412 -16.52 17.36 6.29
N GLY A 413 -17.70 16.95 5.77
CA GLY A 413 -17.82 15.79 4.88
C GLY A 413 -16.97 15.92 3.63
N SER A 414 -16.93 17.11 3.02
CA SER A 414 -16.08 17.37 1.86
C SER A 414 -14.58 17.29 2.16
N LEU A 415 -14.16 17.68 3.37
CA LEU A 415 -12.76 17.57 3.80
C LEU A 415 -12.37 16.11 4.08
N LEU A 416 -13.28 15.28 4.58
CA LEU A 416 -13.03 13.85 4.84
C LEU A 416 -12.83 13.03 3.57
N TRP A 417 -13.39 13.47 2.43
CA TRP A 417 -13.13 12.83 1.14
C TRP A 417 -11.67 12.93 0.71
N ILE A 418 -10.94 13.98 1.10
CA ILE A 418 -9.54 14.18 0.70
C ILE A 418 -8.64 13.02 1.17
N PRO A 419 -8.57 12.70 2.47
CA PRO A 419 -7.74 11.58 2.95
C PRO A 419 -8.29 10.21 2.51
N ALA A 420 -9.61 10.04 2.41
CA ALA A 420 -10.21 8.79 1.94
C ALA A 420 -9.82 8.48 0.48
N LEU A 421 -9.90 9.49 -0.40
CA LEU A 421 -9.47 9.37 -1.79
C LEU A 421 -7.96 9.26 -1.91
N PHE A 422 -7.19 10.02 -1.13
CA PHE A 422 -5.73 9.90 -1.11
C PHE A 422 -5.28 8.47 -0.78
N ARG A 423 -5.88 7.87 0.25
CA ARG A 423 -5.62 6.49 0.62
C ARG A 423 -5.97 5.52 -0.50
N LEU A 424 -7.16 5.64 -1.07
CA LEU A 424 -7.61 4.82 -2.20
C LEU A 424 -6.68 4.94 -3.42
N TYR A 425 -6.23 6.15 -3.73
CA TYR A 425 -5.45 6.44 -4.94
C TYR A 425 -3.99 6.03 -4.82
N PHE A 426 -3.38 6.18 -3.64
CA PHE A 426 -1.94 6.10 -3.47
C PHE A 426 -1.48 5.00 -2.51
N LEU A 427 -2.29 4.62 -1.51
CA LEU A 427 -1.88 3.70 -0.44
C LEU A 427 -2.49 2.30 -0.59
N GLU A 428 -3.60 2.15 -1.31
CA GLU A 428 -4.18 0.85 -1.62
C GLU A 428 -3.38 0.20 -2.78
N SER A 429 -2.27 -0.46 -2.45
CA SER A 429 -1.52 -1.34 -3.34
C SER A 429 -1.98 -2.78 -3.11
N GLY A 430 -2.82 -3.30 -3.99
CA GLY A 430 -3.18 -4.71 -3.97
C GLY A 430 -1.98 -5.57 -4.39
N GLU A 431 -1.45 -6.38 -3.47
CA GLU A 431 -0.60 -7.53 -3.83
C GLU A 431 -1.49 -8.65 -4.38
N HIS A 432 -1.84 -8.59 -5.67
CA HIS A 432 -2.80 -9.55 -6.25
C HIS A 432 -2.31 -10.07 -7.61
N TYR A 433 -1.79 -11.30 -7.58
CA TYR A 433 -1.59 -12.13 -8.76
C TYR A 433 -2.86 -12.97 -8.98
N GLY A 434 -3.46 -12.90 -10.18
CA GLY A 434 -4.54 -13.81 -10.60
C GLY A 434 -5.98 -13.27 -10.58
N GLU A 435 -6.20 -11.97 -10.35
CA GLU A 435 -7.55 -11.37 -10.46
C GLU A 435 -7.83 -10.83 -11.88
N THR A 436 -9.09 -10.84 -12.30
CA THR A 436 -9.52 -10.45 -13.65
C THR A 436 -9.67 -8.93 -13.80
N PHE A 437 -9.38 -8.40 -15.00
CA PHE A 437 -9.45 -6.96 -15.30
C PHE A 437 -10.84 -6.38 -14.99
N LEU A 438 -10.87 -5.33 -14.16
CA LEU A 438 -12.08 -4.66 -13.64
C LEU A 438 -12.99 -5.50 -12.71
N TRP A 439 -12.67 -6.78 -12.48
CA TRP A 439 -13.46 -7.66 -11.60
C TRP A 439 -12.66 -8.07 -10.38
N ASN A 440 -12.28 -7.04 -9.61
CA ASN A 440 -11.54 -7.18 -8.37
C ASN A 440 -12.03 -6.21 -7.30
N TYR A 441 -11.69 -6.53 -6.06
CA TYR A 441 -12.11 -5.76 -4.88
C TYR A 441 -11.58 -4.32 -4.92
N ARG A 442 -10.42 -4.09 -5.53
CA ARG A 442 -9.80 -2.77 -5.59
C ARG A 442 -10.58 -1.84 -6.51
N PHE A 443 -10.88 -2.30 -7.72
CA PHE A 443 -11.76 -1.59 -8.64
C PHE A 443 -13.14 -1.38 -8.02
N ALA A 444 -13.64 -2.34 -7.23
CA ALA A 444 -14.87 -2.16 -6.46
C ALA A 444 -14.80 -0.98 -5.47
N LEU A 445 -13.67 -0.72 -4.81
CA LEU A 445 -13.49 0.47 -3.96
C LEU A 445 -13.58 1.78 -4.76
N PHE A 446 -13.00 1.83 -5.97
CA PHE A 446 -13.12 2.98 -6.88
C PHE A 446 -14.57 3.19 -7.34
N VAL A 447 -15.30 2.10 -7.61
CA VAL A 447 -16.72 2.13 -7.96
C VAL A 447 -17.57 2.63 -6.79
N VAL A 448 -17.40 2.05 -5.59
CA VAL A 448 -18.13 2.42 -4.38
C VAL A 448 -17.89 3.88 -4.01
N SER A 449 -16.65 4.35 -4.06
CA SER A 449 -16.32 5.76 -3.83
C SER A 449 -17.00 6.68 -4.86
N SER A 450 -16.96 6.31 -6.14
CA SER A 450 -17.62 7.08 -7.20
C SER A 450 -19.14 7.14 -7.01
N LEU A 451 -19.76 6.04 -6.59
CA LEU A 451 -21.20 5.96 -6.31
C LEU A 451 -21.59 6.85 -5.12
N PHE A 452 -20.84 6.82 -4.02
CA PHE A 452 -21.09 7.70 -2.87
C PHE A 452 -20.98 9.18 -3.27
N LEU A 453 -19.96 9.56 -4.04
CA LEU A 453 -19.78 10.92 -4.54
C LEU A 453 -20.92 11.36 -5.48
N ILE A 454 -21.34 10.51 -6.42
CA ILE A 454 -22.47 10.77 -7.33
C ILE A 454 -23.78 10.89 -6.56
N TYR A 455 -24.01 10.03 -5.57
CA TYR A 455 -25.22 10.09 -4.75
C TYR A 455 -25.26 11.36 -3.89
N THR A 456 -24.10 11.77 -3.36
CA THR A 456 -23.95 13.05 -2.64
C THR A 456 -24.28 14.23 -3.58
N TYR A 457 -23.77 14.22 -4.81
CA TYR A 457 -24.12 15.20 -5.84
C TYR A 457 -25.63 15.23 -6.13
N TYR A 458 -26.25 14.06 -6.32
CA TYR A 458 -27.67 13.94 -6.65
C TYR A 458 -28.57 14.57 -5.58
N ILE A 459 -28.29 14.32 -4.30
CA ILE A 459 -29.04 14.91 -3.17
C ILE A 459 -28.86 16.44 -3.16
N GLN A 460 -27.62 16.92 -3.32
CA GLN A 460 -27.32 18.36 -3.30
C GLN A 460 -27.92 19.11 -4.49
N TYR A 461 -27.94 18.48 -5.67
CA TYR A 461 -28.53 19.04 -6.88
C TYR A 461 -30.04 19.24 -6.70
N LYS A 462 -30.74 18.24 -6.12
CA LYS A 462 -32.18 18.34 -5.84
C LYS A 462 -32.54 19.36 -4.77
N LYS A 463 -31.71 19.51 -3.73
CA LYS A 463 -31.97 20.42 -2.60
C LYS A 463 -31.37 21.83 -2.75
N LEU A 464 -30.69 22.14 -3.88
CA LEU A 464 -30.09 23.46 -4.17
C LEU A 464 -29.17 24.03 -3.06
N VAL A 465 -28.54 23.16 -2.27
CA VAL A 465 -27.88 23.57 -1.02
C VAL A 465 -26.53 24.26 -1.26
N HIS A 466 -25.82 23.96 -2.36
CA HIS A 466 -24.45 24.44 -2.56
C HIS A 466 -24.03 24.64 -4.04
N PRO A 467 -23.31 25.73 -4.39
CA PRO A 467 -22.80 25.97 -5.75
C PRO A 467 -21.72 24.96 -6.20
N PHE A 468 -21.03 24.32 -5.25
CA PHE A 468 -20.00 23.29 -5.51
C PHE A 468 -20.53 21.86 -5.70
N ALA A 469 -21.84 21.63 -5.74
CA ALA A 469 -22.39 20.28 -5.90
C ALA A 469 -21.78 19.54 -7.11
N LYS A 470 -21.59 20.24 -8.23
CA LYS A 470 -20.96 19.70 -9.45
C LYS A 470 -19.54 19.17 -9.22
N GLY A 471 -18.82 19.66 -8.22
CA GLY A 471 -17.48 19.19 -7.84
C GLY A 471 -17.48 17.72 -7.45
N PHE A 472 -18.49 17.24 -6.72
CA PHE A 472 -18.61 15.82 -6.36
C PHE A 472 -18.75 14.92 -7.60
N ALA A 473 -19.46 15.39 -8.63
CA ALA A 473 -19.58 14.66 -9.89
C ALA A 473 -18.25 14.60 -10.66
N PHE A 474 -17.47 15.68 -10.69
CA PHE A 474 -16.14 15.69 -11.31
C PHE A 474 -15.15 14.79 -10.55
N ILE A 475 -15.18 14.79 -9.22
CA ILE A 475 -14.33 13.93 -8.39
C ILE A 475 -14.70 12.46 -8.58
N ALA A 476 -16.00 12.13 -8.70
CA ALA A 476 -16.43 10.78 -9.02
C ALA A 476 -15.92 10.32 -10.40
N LEU A 477 -16.02 11.20 -11.41
CA LEU A 477 -15.49 10.92 -12.75
C LEU A 477 -13.97 10.72 -12.74
N PHE A 478 -13.25 11.56 -12.00
CA PHE A 478 -11.81 11.42 -11.83
C PHE A 478 -11.45 10.11 -11.11
N THR A 479 -12.20 9.74 -10.07
CA THR A 479 -12.01 8.51 -9.29
C THR A 479 -12.09 7.27 -10.18
N ILE A 480 -13.10 7.17 -11.04
CA ILE A 480 -13.26 6.00 -11.90
C ILE A 480 -12.22 5.92 -13.02
N ILE A 481 -11.83 7.07 -13.61
CA ILE A 481 -10.74 7.14 -14.60
C ILE A 481 -9.42 6.73 -13.95
N LEU A 482 -9.15 7.23 -12.74
CA LEU A 482 -7.94 6.88 -12.02
C LEU A 482 -7.92 5.40 -11.62
N GLY A 483 -9.07 4.84 -11.20
CA GLY A 483 -9.22 3.42 -10.91
C GLY A 483 -8.85 2.53 -12.09
N THR A 484 -9.35 2.83 -13.29
CA THR A 484 -9.00 2.06 -14.51
C THR A 484 -7.54 2.25 -14.93
N LEU A 485 -6.97 3.44 -14.80
CA LEU A 485 -5.53 3.66 -15.04
C LEU A 485 -4.68 2.86 -14.05
N ILE A 486 -5.09 2.81 -12.79
CA ILE A 486 -4.45 2.03 -11.76
C ILE A 486 -4.58 0.53 -12.06
N GLU A 487 -5.74 0.03 -12.48
CA GLU A 487 -5.88 -1.37 -12.90
C GLU A 487 -4.91 -1.72 -14.04
N ASN A 488 -4.82 -0.86 -15.05
CA ASN A 488 -3.82 -1.00 -16.12
C ASN A 488 -2.37 -0.98 -15.57
N ARG A 489 -2.10 -0.25 -14.48
CA ARG A 489 -0.77 -0.22 -13.85
C ARG A 489 -0.35 -1.57 -13.27
N TYR A 490 -1.29 -2.27 -12.67
CA TYR A 490 -1.01 -3.48 -11.88
C TYR A 490 -1.23 -4.76 -12.67
N LEU A 491 -2.18 -4.78 -13.61
CA LEU A 491 -2.46 -5.94 -14.46
C LEU A 491 -1.50 -6.05 -15.64
N VAL A 492 -1.03 -4.90 -16.16
CA VAL A 492 -0.04 -4.88 -17.23
C VAL A 492 1.35 -4.77 -16.60
N VAL A 493 1.99 -5.93 -16.46
CA VAL A 493 3.31 -6.08 -15.83
C VAL A 493 4.38 -5.33 -16.62
N ASP A 494 4.33 -5.47 -17.95
CA ASP A 494 5.26 -4.82 -18.86
C ASP A 494 5.10 -3.30 -18.84
N LYS A 495 6.18 -2.59 -18.52
CA LYS A 495 6.19 -1.12 -18.37
C LYS A 495 5.79 -0.39 -19.66
N TYR A 496 6.13 -0.93 -20.83
CA TYR A 496 5.84 -0.31 -22.13
C TYR A 496 4.40 -0.56 -22.55
N TYR A 497 3.89 -1.79 -22.44
CA TYR A 497 2.46 -2.06 -22.64
C TYR A 497 1.59 -1.33 -21.63
N ARG A 498 2.06 -1.17 -20.39
CA ARG A 498 1.39 -0.37 -19.36
C ARG A 498 1.36 1.10 -19.74
N ASN A 499 2.47 1.66 -20.22
CA ASN A 499 2.53 3.06 -20.62
C ASN A 499 1.59 3.35 -21.81
N LEU A 500 1.52 2.41 -22.74
CA LEU A 500 0.64 2.43 -23.89
C LEU A 500 -0.83 2.23 -23.47
N GLY A 501 -1.08 1.33 -22.52
CA GLY A 501 -2.38 1.12 -21.89
C GLY A 501 -2.92 2.37 -21.20
N TYR A 502 -2.08 3.19 -20.56
CA TYR A 502 -2.52 4.48 -20.00
C TYR A 502 -3.07 5.41 -21.09
N SER A 503 -2.44 5.41 -22.28
CA SER A 503 -2.90 6.22 -23.41
C SER A 503 -4.23 5.68 -23.95
N TYR A 504 -4.41 4.37 -24.06
CA TYR A 504 -5.68 3.77 -24.48
C TYR A 504 -6.82 4.00 -23.49
N VAL A 505 -6.57 3.90 -22.19
CA VAL A 505 -7.57 4.22 -21.17
C VAL A 505 -8.01 5.68 -21.29
N LEU A 506 -7.08 6.61 -21.45
CA LEU A 506 -7.42 8.03 -21.64
C LEU A 506 -8.21 8.26 -22.93
N VAL A 507 -7.84 7.61 -24.04
CA VAL A 507 -8.58 7.68 -25.32
C VAL A 507 -10.00 7.14 -25.17
N PHE A 508 -10.18 6.01 -24.48
CA PHE A 508 -11.50 5.44 -24.19
C PHE A 508 -12.40 6.44 -23.46
N TYR A 509 -11.89 7.09 -22.40
CA TYR A 509 -12.68 8.10 -21.67
C TYR A 509 -12.92 9.38 -22.47
N ILE A 510 -12.00 9.79 -23.35
CA ILE A 510 -12.23 10.91 -24.28
C ILE A 510 -13.44 10.58 -25.17
N VAL A 511 -13.49 9.39 -25.76
CA VAL A 511 -14.60 8.94 -26.61
C VAL A 511 -15.90 8.82 -25.80
N ALA A 512 -15.84 8.18 -24.62
CA ALA A 512 -17.00 7.96 -23.75
C ALA A 512 -17.58 9.26 -23.16
N LEU A 513 -16.81 10.34 -23.10
CA LEU A 513 -17.29 11.65 -22.64
C LEU A 513 -17.73 12.55 -23.80
N LEU A 514 -16.99 12.56 -24.90
CA LEU A 514 -17.30 13.42 -26.04
C LEU A 514 -18.51 12.94 -26.84
N LEU A 515 -18.62 11.63 -27.15
CA LEU A 515 -19.73 11.11 -27.95
C LEU A 515 -21.10 11.39 -27.29
N PRO A 516 -21.35 10.99 -26.03
CA PRO A 516 -22.60 11.35 -25.34
C PRO A 516 -22.72 12.86 -25.12
N GLY A 517 -21.59 13.57 -24.95
CA GLY A 517 -21.58 15.02 -24.81
C GLY A 517 -22.09 15.77 -26.05
N PHE A 518 -21.85 15.23 -27.24
CA PHE A 518 -22.41 15.74 -28.49
C PHE A 518 -23.84 15.25 -28.72
N ILE A 519 -24.12 13.96 -28.50
CA ILE A 519 -25.45 13.36 -28.69
C ILE A 519 -26.50 13.99 -27.77
N PHE A 520 -26.20 14.11 -26.48
CA PHE A 520 -27.10 14.70 -25.48
C PHE A 520 -26.90 16.22 -25.30
N ASN A 521 -26.10 16.85 -26.18
CA ASN A 521 -25.76 18.27 -26.15
C ASN A 521 -25.25 18.80 -24.79
N SER A 522 -24.69 17.93 -23.95
CA SER A 522 -24.22 18.27 -22.61
C SER A 522 -22.89 19.03 -22.68
N LYS A 523 -22.89 20.30 -22.26
CA LYS A 523 -21.66 21.11 -22.17
C LYS A 523 -20.65 20.51 -21.18
N THR A 524 -21.13 19.95 -20.07
CA THR A 524 -20.28 19.41 -19.00
C THR A 524 -19.47 18.21 -19.50
N LEU A 525 -20.10 17.27 -20.21
CA LEU A 525 -19.43 16.10 -20.76
C LEU A 525 -18.38 16.46 -21.81
N ARG A 526 -18.69 17.42 -22.69
CA ARG A 526 -17.75 17.92 -23.71
C ARG A 526 -16.50 18.56 -23.10
N VAL A 527 -16.68 19.42 -22.11
CA VAL A 527 -15.54 20.07 -21.42
C VAL A 527 -14.68 19.02 -20.69
N SER A 528 -15.29 18.03 -20.02
CA SER A 528 -14.54 16.95 -19.39
C SER A 528 -13.67 16.17 -20.39
N GLY A 529 -14.21 15.84 -21.57
CA GLY A 529 -13.45 15.15 -22.62
C GLY A 529 -12.24 15.95 -23.13
N ILE A 530 -12.38 17.26 -23.30
CA ILE A 530 -11.28 18.16 -23.72
C ILE A 530 -10.17 18.23 -22.65
N VAL A 531 -10.55 18.26 -21.36
CA VAL A 531 -9.59 18.25 -20.25
C VAL A 531 -8.78 16.95 -20.23
N VAL A 532 -9.43 15.79 -20.38
CA VAL A 532 -8.75 14.48 -20.46
C VAL A 532 -7.81 14.43 -21.67
N SER A 533 -8.22 14.98 -22.81
CA SER A 533 -7.35 15.11 -23.99
C SER A 533 -6.11 15.98 -23.73
N SER A 534 -6.23 17.04 -22.94
CA SER A 534 -5.10 17.92 -22.60
C SER A 534 -4.08 17.21 -21.69
N ILE A 535 -4.54 16.35 -20.78
CA ILE A 535 -3.69 15.53 -19.90
C ILE A 535 -2.83 14.55 -20.72
N LEU A 536 -3.42 13.92 -21.75
CA LEU A 536 -2.70 13.02 -22.64
C LEU A 536 -1.51 13.73 -23.33
N VAL A 537 -1.71 15.00 -23.75
CA VAL A 537 -0.67 15.83 -24.37
C VAL A 537 0.42 16.24 -23.37
N LEU A 538 0.05 16.62 -22.14
CA LEU A 538 1.02 16.99 -21.10
C LEU A 538 1.92 15.82 -20.68
N LYS A 539 1.37 14.60 -20.62
CA LYS A 539 2.13 13.37 -20.34
C LYS A 539 3.29 13.19 -21.31
N LEU A 540 3.02 13.40 -22.61
CA LEU A 540 4.03 13.33 -23.67
C LEU A 540 5.20 14.30 -23.39
N TYR A 541 4.90 15.51 -22.92
CA TYR A 541 5.90 16.54 -22.73
C TYR A 541 6.78 16.35 -21.48
N PHE A 542 6.17 16.14 -20.32
CA PHE A 542 6.91 16.18 -19.05
C PHE A 542 7.54 14.85 -18.66
N TYR A 543 7.06 13.73 -19.20
CA TYR A 543 7.58 12.41 -18.85
C TYR A 543 8.54 11.89 -19.90
N ASP A 544 8.20 12.02 -21.18
CA ASP A 544 8.99 11.39 -22.24
C ASP A 544 10.27 12.19 -22.56
N ILE A 545 10.29 13.52 -22.37
CA ILE A 545 11.45 14.40 -22.66
C ILE A 545 12.46 14.47 -21.49
N TRP A 546 12.01 14.32 -20.24
CA TRP A 546 12.85 14.48 -19.03
C TRP A 546 13.86 13.36 -18.81
N THR A 547 13.78 12.26 -19.55
CA THR A 547 14.67 11.11 -19.46
C THR A 547 16.05 11.34 -20.11
N MET A 548 16.28 12.52 -20.69
CA MET A 548 17.52 12.89 -21.38
C MET A 548 18.56 13.57 -20.46
N SER A 549 19.82 13.75 -20.90
CA SER A 549 20.98 14.22 -20.11
C SER A 549 20.92 15.70 -19.67
N ILE A 550 21.69 16.10 -18.64
CA ILE A 550 21.64 17.46 -18.04
C ILE A 550 21.93 18.59 -19.05
N LEU A 551 22.86 18.34 -19.97
CA LEU A 551 23.23 19.28 -21.03
C LEU A 551 22.10 19.39 -22.07
N VAL A 552 21.46 18.25 -22.40
CA VAL A 552 20.25 18.20 -23.24
C VAL A 552 19.06 18.88 -22.55
N ARG A 553 18.96 18.84 -21.21
CA ARG A 553 17.91 19.57 -20.44
C ARG A 553 18.10 21.07 -20.47
N ILE A 554 19.34 21.56 -20.35
CA ILE A 554 19.66 22.98 -20.44
C ILE A 554 19.35 23.47 -21.86
N ILE A 555 19.82 22.76 -22.88
CA ILE A 555 19.60 23.11 -24.29
C ILE A 555 18.12 23.01 -24.67
N ALA A 556 17.42 21.93 -24.32
CA ALA A 556 15.99 21.76 -24.60
C ALA A 556 15.14 22.76 -23.82
N GLY A 557 15.49 23.06 -22.56
CA GLY A 557 14.81 24.07 -21.73
C GLY A 557 14.90 25.47 -22.33
N PHE A 558 16.08 25.89 -22.78
CA PHE A 558 16.24 27.15 -23.51
C PHE A 558 15.56 27.13 -24.88
N SER A 559 15.77 26.09 -25.69
CA SER A 559 15.25 26.00 -27.07
C SER A 559 13.73 26.01 -27.10
N LEU A 560 13.11 25.23 -26.22
CA LEU A 560 11.67 25.16 -26.14
C LEU A 560 11.06 26.34 -25.37
N GLY A 561 11.73 26.86 -24.34
CA GLY A 561 11.30 28.08 -23.67
C GLY A 561 11.21 29.26 -24.64
N VAL A 562 12.22 29.42 -25.48
CA VAL A 562 12.23 30.36 -26.61
C VAL A 562 11.15 29.99 -27.63
N GLY A 563 11.02 28.71 -28.00
CA GLY A 563 10.01 28.23 -28.95
C GLY A 563 8.56 28.52 -28.54
N LEU A 564 8.21 28.33 -27.26
CA LEU A 564 6.88 28.63 -26.73
C LEU A 564 6.59 30.13 -26.67
N VAL A 565 7.59 30.95 -26.35
CA VAL A 565 7.47 32.42 -26.40
C VAL A 565 7.28 32.87 -27.85
N VAL A 566 8.06 32.33 -28.78
CA VAL A 566 7.93 32.64 -30.21
C VAL A 566 6.58 32.18 -30.76
N MET A 567 6.13 30.96 -30.44
CA MET A 567 4.81 30.46 -30.84
C MET A 567 3.67 31.27 -30.24
N SER A 568 3.78 31.73 -28.99
CA SER A 568 2.83 32.66 -28.38
C SER A 568 2.72 33.96 -29.17
N ILE A 569 3.86 34.51 -29.63
CA ILE A 569 3.91 35.73 -30.45
C ILE A 569 3.33 35.48 -31.85
N VAL A 570 3.65 34.33 -32.47
CA VAL A 570 3.18 33.96 -33.81
C VAL A 570 1.67 33.68 -33.82
N PHE A 571 1.15 32.98 -32.81
CA PHE A 571 -0.28 32.70 -32.65
C PHE A 571 -1.09 34.00 -32.48
N GLN A 572 -0.54 34.97 -31.73
CA GLN A 572 -1.13 36.31 -31.63
C GLN A 572 -1.11 37.08 -32.94
N LYS A 573 -0.11 36.84 -33.80
CA LYS A 573 0.10 37.59 -35.06
C LYS A 573 -0.63 37.03 -36.29
N TYR A 574 -0.93 35.72 -36.34
CA TYR A 574 -1.45 35.05 -37.55
C TYR A 574 -2.76 34.25 -37.34
N ARG A 575 -3.56 34.64 -36.34
CA ARG A 575 -4.82 33.99 -35.89
C ARG A 575 -5.73 33.50 -37.03
N ASP A 576 -5.95 34.31 -38.06
CA ASP A 576 -6.95 34.02 -39.11
C ASP A 576 -6.43 33.13 -40.25
N LYS A 577 -5.11 32.94 -40.36
CA LYS A 577 -4.48 32.07 -41.38
C LYS A 577 -4.20 30.65 -40.86
N LEU A 578 -3.97 30.50 -39.55
CA LEU A 578 -3.56 29.23 -38.94
C LEU A 578 -4.70 28.21 -38.81
N THR A 579 -5.95 28.65 -38.64
CA THR A 579 -7.13 27.76 -38.53
C THR A 579 -7.37 26.89 -39.77
N LYS A 580 -6.90 27.33 -40.95
CA LYS A 580 -6.94 26.55 -42.20
C LYS A 580 -5.84 25.49 -42.34
N ILE A 581 -4.71 25.64 -41.63
CA ILE A 581 -3.54 24.76 -41.74
C ILE A 581 -3.57 23.65 -40.67
N ILE A 582 -4.21 23.91 -39.52
CA ILE A 582 -4.31 22.93 -38.42
C ILE A 582 -5.13 21.69 -38.79
N HIS A 583 -6.07 21.81 -39.74
CA HIS A 583 -6.86 20.68 -40.22
C HIS A 583 -6.06 19.70 -41.10
N SER A 584 -4.94 20.11 -41.71
CA SER A 584 -4.17 19.26 -42.62
C SER A 584 -3.01 18.51 -41.98
N ILE A 585 -2.56 18.91 -40.78
CA ILE A 585 -1.39 18.32 -40.11
C ILE A 585 -1.78 17.13 -39.20
N LEU A 586 -3.06 16.97 -38.86
CA LEU A 586 -3.55 15.99 -37.89
C LEU A 586 -3.74 14.55 -38.43
N VAL A 587 -3.40 14.29 -39.70
CA VAL A 587 -3.65 12.98 -40.36
C VAL A 587 -2.36 12.22 -40.71
N PHE A 588 -1.16 12.80 -40.53
CA PHE A 588 0.10 12.11 -40.84
C PHE A 588 1.03 12.04 -39.63
N GLY A 589 0.92 10.94 -38.88
CA GLY A 589 1.80 10.65 -37.74
C GLY A 589 1.54 9.28 -37.10
N ILE A 590 1.15 8.29 -37.90
CA ILE A 590 1.22 6.87 -37.53
C ILE A 590 2.31 6.26 -38.42
N ILE A 591 3.20 5.48 -37.81
CA ILE A 591 4.06 4.40 -38.36
C ILE A 591 5.53 4.53 -37.92
N GLY A 592 6.05 3.44 -37.36
CA GLY A 592 7.48 3.17 -37.14
C GLY A 592 7.77 2.59 -35.74
N THR A 593 7.60 1.28 -35.51
CA THR A 593 8.66 0.21 -35.53
C THR A 593 9.80 0.47 -34.53
N SER A 594 10.40 -0.45 -33.77
CA SER A 594 10.24 -1.87 -33.42
C SER A 594 11.50 -2.24 -32.56
N LEU A 595 11.43 -3.33 -31.80
CA LEU A 595 12.54 -4.20 -31.32
C LEU A 595 13.43 -3.86 -30.07
N VAL A 596 13.40 -4.84 -29.14
CA VAL A 596 14.52 -5.54 -28.43
C VAL A 596 14.87 -5.22 -26.94
N ALA A 597 14.93 -6.34 -26.18
CA ALA A 597 15.69 -6.73 -24.96
C ALA A 597 15.43 -6.00 -23.63
N THR A 598 14.80 -6.62 -22.61
CA THR A 598 15.26 -7.60 -21.59
C THR A 598 16.30 -7.07 -20.59
N GLU A 599 15.92 -6.88 -19.32
CA GLU A 599 16.41 -7.68 -18.16
C GLU A 599 15.84 -7.20 -16.80
N GLU A 600 16.03 -8.06 -15.79
CA GLU A 600 15.21 -8.36 -14.60
C GLU A 600 15.38 -7.40 -13.39
N ALA A 601 14.46 -7.52 -12.43
CA ALA A 601 14.42 -6.75 -11.17
C ALA A 601 14.50 -7.65 -9.94
N TRP A 602 15.36 -7.29 -8.97
CA TRP A 602 15.53 -7.91 -7.64
C TRP A 602 15.91 -6.81 -6.63
N ALA A 603 15.65 -6.82 -5.31
CA ALA A 603 14.76 -7.56 -4.40
C ALA A 603 14.79 -6.86 -2.99
N VAL A 604 13.89 -7.25 -2.08
CA VAL A 604 13.60 -6.67 -0.74
C VAL A 604 14.47 -7.32 0.38
N PRO A 605 14.87 -6.59 1.46
CA PRO A 605 15.68 -7.14 2.57
C PRO A 605 14.93 -8.12 3.50
N PHE A 606 15.63 -9.15 3.99
CA PHE A 606 15.11 -10.25 4.82
C PHE A 606 15.13 -9.97 6.33
N LYS A 607 14.08 -10.40 7.06
CA LYS A 607 13.99 -10.34 8.54
C LYS A 607 14.13 -11.74 9.15
N ASN A 608 15.13 -11.96 10.01
CA ASN A 608 15.47 -13.28 10.55
C ASN A 608 14.87 -13.62 11.93
N LYS A 609 14.26 -12.67 12.67
CA LYS A 609 13.82 -12.86 14.07
C LYS A 609 12.79 -13.97 14.30
N GLY A 610 11.98 -14.31 13.29
CA GLY A 610 10.94 -15.34 13.39
C GLY A 610 11.41 -16.78 13.15
N PHE A 611 12.68 -16.99 12.77
CA PHE A 611 13.22 -18.32 12.44
C PHE A 611 14.09 -18.82 13.58
N LYS A 612 13.78 -20.02 14.09
CA LYS A 612 14.46 -20.60 15.24
C LYS A 612 15.87 -21.08 14.93
N PHE A 613 16.10 -21.57 13.73
CA PHE A 613 17.35 -22.20 13.33
C PHE A 613 17.91 -21.60 12.05
N TYR A 614 19.23 -21.70 11.88
CA TYR A 614 19.89 -21.40 10.61
C TYR A 614 21.07 -22.34 10.36
N LYS A 615 21.42 -22.54 9.08
CA LYS A 615 22.63 -23.22 8.62
C LYS A 615 23.33 -22.38 7.56
N ASN A 616 24.66 -22.32 7.64
CA ASN A 616 25.47 -21.73 6.56
C ASN A 616 25.54 -22.70 5.38
N VAL A 617 25.59 -22.17 4.17
CA VAL A 617 25.64 -22.93 2.92
C VAL A 617 26.94 -22.57 2.21
N GLU A 618 27.78 -23.57 1.97
CA GLU A 618 29.02 -23.42 1.22
C GLU A 618 28.87 -24.02 -0.18
N ILE A 619 29.22 -23.27 -1.22
CA ILE A 619 29.12 -23.71 -2.61
C ILE A 619 30.53 -24.03 -3.14
N ASN A 620 30.67 -25.13 -3.88
CA ASN A 620 31.97 -25.54 -4.44
C ASN A 620 32.48 -24.54 -5.50
N LYS A 621 33.44 -23.70 -5.10
CA LYS A 621 33.99 -22.62 -5.93
C LYS A 621 34.77 -23.11 -7.17
N ALA A 622 35.24 -24.36 -7.19
CA ALA A 622 36.00 -24.91 -8.31
C ALA A 622 35.13 -25.16 -9.56
N GLN A 623 33.84 -25.43 -9.36
CA GLN A 623 32.86 -25.73 -10.42
C GLN A 623 32.31 -24.47 -11.12
N LEU A 624 32.60 -23.26 -10.59
CA LEU A 624 32.15 -21.98 -11.15
C LEU A 624 32.84 -21.57 -12.47
N LYS A 625 33.85 -22.31 -12.96
CA LYS A 625 34.67 -21.93 -14.13
C LYS A 625 34.08 -22.29 -15.50
N ASN A 626 33.02 -23.11 -15.55
CA ASN A 626 32.41 -23.56 -16.81
C ASN A 626 31.45 -22.51 -17.42
N LYS A 627 31.29 -22.51 -18.75
CA LYS A 627 30.36 -21.62 -19.49
C LYS A 627 28.95 -22.23 -19.46
N GLY A 628 27.93 -21.44 -19.09
CA GLY A 628 26.51 -21.84 -19.03
C GLY A 628 25.75 -21.10 -17.90
N GLU A 629 24.43 -21.24 -17.86
CA GLU A 629 23.62 -20.82 -16.69
C GLU A 629 23.97 -21.72 -15.49
N LYS A 630 24.13 -21.12 -14.31
CA LYS A 630 24.71 -21.75 -13.12
C LYS A 630 23.68 -21.86 -12.01
N PHE A 631 23.29 -23.08 -11.69
CA PHE A 631 22.34 -23.35 -10.63
C PHE A 631 23.03 -24.03 -9.45
N GLY A 632 22.71 -23.55 -8.24
CA GLY A 632 23.14 -24.18 -7.00
C GLY A 632 22.18 -25.31 -6.62
N LYS A 633 22.72 -26.42 -6.14
CA LYS A 633 21.96 -27.56 -5.61
C LYS A 633 22.47 -27.94 -4.22
N ILE A 634 21.56 -28.03 -3.25
CA ILE A 634 21.86 -28.41 -1.86
C ILE A 634 20.96 -29.56 -1.46
N ILE A 635 21.54 -30.66 -1.01
CA ILE A 635 20.78 -31.79 -0.46
C ILE A 635 20.44 -31.47 1.01
N LEU A 636 19.17 -31.57 1.39
CA LEU A 636 18.73 -31.34 2.76
C LEU A 636 19.09 -32.51 3.66
N ASP A 637 19.57 -32.18 4.85
CA ASP A 637 19.90 -33.16 5.89
C ASP A 637 18.73 -33.41 6.85
N GLU A 638 18.92 -34.38 7.73
CA GLU A 638 17.87 -34.85 8.64
C GLU A 638 17.34 -33.76 9.56
N ASP A 639 18.18 -32.85 10.05
CA ASP A 639 17.76 -31.78 10.97
C ASP A 639 16.76 -30.84 10.30
N ILE A 640 17.01 -30.44 9.06
CA ILE A 640 16.12 -29.55 8.32
C ILE A 640 14.79 -30.27 8.05
N MET A 641 14.85 -31.54 7.61
CA MET A 641 13.65 -32.33 7.33
C MET A 641 12.81 -32.59 8.59
N ARG A 642 13.44 -32.68 9.77
CA ARG A 642 12.74 -32.84 11.05
C ARG A 642 12.09 -31.55 11.53
N PHE A 643 12.74 -30.39 11.38
CA PHE A 643 12.28 -29.13 11.98
C PHE A 643 11.63 -28.13 11.00
N SER A 644 11.47 -28.48 9.71
CA SER A 644 11.00 -27.54 8.70
C SER A 644 10.28 -28.19 7.53
N GLY A 645 9.23 -27.53 7.04
CA GLY A 645 8.55 -27.84 5.79
C GLY A 645 8.91 -26.85 4.68
N ASN A 646 8.33 -27.00 3.49
CA ASN A 646 8.68 -26.13 2.36
C ASN A 646 8.25 -24.67 2.59
N ASN A 647 7.24 -24.44 3.42
CA ASN A 647 6.71 -23.11 3.71
C ASN A 647 7.66 -22.22 4.53
N ASP A 648 8.46 -22.80 5.43
CA ASP A 648 9.23 -22.05 6.42
C ASP A 648 10.74 -21.99 6.13
N ARG A 649 11.17 -22.45 4.95
CA ARG A 649 12.58 -22.37 4.51
C ARG A 649 12.85 -21.03 3.82
N ARG A 650 13.96 -20.38 4.15
CA ARG A 650 14.40 -19.12 3.51
C ARG A 650 15.89 -19.18 3.21
N LEU A 651 16.23 -19.24 1.92
CA LEU A 651 17.61 -19.08 1.46
C LEU A 651 17.92 -17.59 1.32
N VAL A 652 19.04 -17.16 1.90
CA VAL A 652 19.42 -15.76 2.02
C VAL A 652 20.87 -15.61 1.58
N TYR A 653 21.14 -14.59 0.78
CA TYR A 653 22.50 -14.17 0.39
C TYR A 653 22.69 -12.70 0.76
N ASN A 654 23.68 -12.41 1.60
CA ASN A 654 23.97 -11.04 2.10
C ASN A 654 22.71 -10.28 2.59
N GLY A 655 21.83 -10.96 3.33
CA GLY A 655 20.60 -10.36 3.88
C GLY A 655 19.44 -10.21 2.89
N HIS A 656 19.56 -10.72 1.66
CA HIS A 656 18.51 -10.70 0.64
C HIS A 656 18.01 -12.11 0.34
N LEU A 657 16.71 -12.25 0.05
CA LEU A 657 16.11 -13.54 -0.26
C LEU A 657 16.55 -14.06 -1.64
N VAL A 658 16.93 -15.33 -1.68
CA VAL A 658 17.28 -16.07 -2.91
C VAL A 658 16.17 -17.08 -3.20
N PRO A 659 15.53 -16.99 -4.37
CA PRO A 659 14.55 -17.94 -4.83
C PRO A 659 15.08 -19.33 -5.04
N PHE A 660 14.26 -20.28 -4.63
CA PHE A 660 14.55 -21.68 -4.77
C PHE A 660 13.26 -22.48 -4.96
N PHE A 661 13.42 -23.71 -5.43
CA PHE A 661 12.38 -24.74 -5.34
C PHE A 661 12.98 -26.03 -4.76
N THR A 662 12.12 -26.95 -4.32
CA THR A 662 12.52 -28.23 -3.74
C THR A 662 12.06 -29.38 -4.62
N ARG A 663 12.85 -30.45 -4.69
CA ARG A 663 12.44 -31.74 -5.30
C ARG A 663 12.98 -32.92 -4.51
N GLU A 664 12.38 -34.09 -4.70
CA GLU A 664 12.81 -35.32 -4.04
C GLU A 664 14.15 -35.85 -4.59
N VAL A 665 14.99 -36.40 -3.72
CA VAL A 665 16.24 -37.06 -4.11
C VAL A 665 15.95 -38.53 -4.42
N ILE A 666 16.00 -38.87 -5.70
CA ILE A 666 15.84 -40.25 -6.18
C ILE A 666 17.22 -40.83 -6.46
N THR A 667 17.55 -41.94 -5.79
CA THR A 667 18.77 -42.71 -6.07
C THR A 667 18.40 -43.99 -6.79
N GLU A 668 18.97 -44.22 -7.97
CA GLU A 668 18.82 -45.47 -8.71
C GLU A 668 20.00 -46.38 -8.37
N LYS A 669 19.70 -47.59 -7.87
CA LYS A 669 20.71 -48.57 -7.48
C LYS A 669 20.25 -49.95 -7.92
N GLY A 670 21.10 -50.69 -8.61
CA GLY A 670 20.78 -52.00 -9.19
C GLY A 670 21.12 -52.08 -10.68
N GLU A 671 20.73 -53.18 -11.30
CA GLU A 671 20.97 -53.45 -12.73
C GLU A 671 19.65 -53.42 -13.52
N SER A 672 19.74 -53.14 -14.82
CA SER A 672 18.64 -53.29 -15.77
C SER A 672 18.90 -54.44 -16.73
N GLY A 673 17.84 -55.12 -17.16
CA GLY A 673 17.94 -56.20 -18.14
C GLY A 673 16.60 -56.83 -18.50
N GLU A 674 16.66 -57.90 -19.29
CA GLU A 674 15.49 -58.66 -19.74
C GLU A 674 15.66 -60.15 -19.39
N VAL A 675 14.58 -60.80 -18.98
CA VAL A 675 14.52 -62.25 -18.69
C VAL A 675 13.21 -62.84 -19.19
N SER A 676 13.19 -64.12 -19.57
CA SER A 676 11.97 -64.77 -20.05
C SER A 676 11.26 -65.52 -18.91
N PRO A 677 9.99 -65.20 -18.61
CA PRO A 677 9.20 -65.95 -17.64
C PRO A 677 8.77 -67.31 -18.21
N THR A 678 8.61 -68.30 -17.33
CA THR A 678 8.16 -69.65 -17.71
C THR A 678 6.69 -69.86 -17.37
N VAL A 679 5.89 -70.34 -18.32
CA VAL A 679 4.49 -70.75 -18.06
C VAL A 679 4.50 -72.08 -17.30
N ILE A 680 3.89 -72.11 -16.12
CA ILE A 680 3.84 -73.31 -15.27
C ILE A 680 2.44 -73.94 -15.18
N TYR A 681 1.40 -73.18 -15.54
CA TYR A 681 0.02 -73.66 -15.56
C TYR A 681 -0.79 -72.88 -16.59
N GLU A 682 -1.63 -73.58 -17.35
CA GLU A 682 -2.53 -73.02 -18.35
C GLU A 682 -3.88 -73.73 -18.28
N THR A 683 -4.97 -72.98 -18.24
CA THR A 683 -6.33 -73.52 -18.30
C THR A 683 -7.22 -72.63 -19.18
N SER A 684 -8.20 -73.23 -19.85
CA SER A 684 -9.14 -72.52 -20.71
C SER A 684 -10.57 -72.96 -20.38
N THR A 685 -11.42 -71.99 -20.10
CA THR A 685 -12.88 -72.17 -20.05
C THR A 685 -13.50 -71.74 -21.39
N ASP A 686 -14.83 -71.78 -21.50
CA ASP A 686 -15.54 -71.27 -22.69
C ASP A 686 -15.47 -69.74 -22.82
N TYR A 687 -15.21 -69.04 -21.71
CA TYR A 687 -15.25 -67.57 -21.64
C TYR A 687 -13.95 -66.93 -21.15
N SER A 688 -12.98 -67.69 -20.66
CA SER A 688 -11.73 -67.14 -20.15
C SER A 688 -10.55 -68.08 -20.34
N LYS A 689 -9.34 -67.52 -20.38
CA LYS A 689 -8.10 -68.28 -20.42
C LYS A 689 -7.15 -67.80 -19.35
N THR A 690 -6.57 -68.70 -18.56
CA THR A 690 -5.71 -68.34 -17.43
C THR A 690 -4.33 -68.94 -17.59
N TYR A 691 -3.30 -68.10 -17.43
CA TYR A 691 -1.89 -68.51 -17.38
C TYR A 691 -1.31 -68.20 -16.00
N VAL A 692 -0.48 -69.10 -15.48
CA VAL A 692 0.38 -68.82 -14.32
C VAL A 692 1.82 -68.85 -14.78
N LEU A 693 2.52 -67.74 -14.59
CA LEU A 693 3.90 -67.51 -14.94
C LEU A 693 4.77 -67.58 -13.70
N LYS A 694 5.94 -68.20 -13.82
CA LYS A 694 7.04 -68.16 -12.86
C LYS A 694 8.15 -67.28 -13.40
N PHE A 695 8.57 -66.30 -12.61
CA PHE A 695 9.63 -65.36 -12.92
C PHE A 695 10.96 -65.82 -12.31
N PRO A 696 12.10 -65.60 -13.00
CA PRO A 696 13.42 -65.81 -12.40
C PRO A 696 13.67 -64.91 -11.17
N SER A 697 14.59 -65.30 -10.30
CA SER A 697 15.06 -64.43 -9.22
C SER A 697 15.93 -63.31 -9.76
N LEU A 698 15.66 -62.07 -9.36
CA LEU A 698 16.42 -60.88 -9.79
C LEU A 698 17.68 -60.65 -8.94
N PRO A 699 18.68 -59.91 -9.47
CA PRO A 699 19.76 -59.34 -8.67
C PRO A 699 19.25 -58.47 -7.51
N SER A 700 20.04 -58.34 -6.45
CA SER A 700 19.70 -57.48 -5.31
C SER A 700 19.49 -56.03 -5.75
N ASP A 701 18.44 -55.37 -5.24
CA ASP A 701 18.04 -54.00 -5.57
C ASP A 701 17.45 -53.79 -6.99
N SER A 702 17.04 -54.85 -7.70
CA SER A 702 16.29 -54.74 -8.98
C SER A 702 14.84 -55.22 -8.86
N GLU A 703 13.93 -54.69 -9.69
CA GLU A 703 12.52 -55.08 -9.70
C GLU A 703 11.94 -55.19 -11.11
N TYR A 704 10.97 -56.08 -11.29
CA TYR A 704 10.25 -56.23 -12.57
C TYR A 704 9.40 -55.01 -12.87
N THR A 705 9.54 -54.46 -14.07
CA THR A 705 8.81 -53.26 -14.51
C THR A 705 7.84 -53.52 -15.63
N LYS A 706 8.14 -54.43 -16.56
CA LYS A 706 7.25 -54.73 -17.69
C LYS A 706 7.24 -56.21 -18.03
N LEU A 707 6.13 -56.68 -18.56
CA LEU A 707 5.98 -58.00 -19.19
C LEU A 707 5.42 -57.82 -20.58
N LYS A 708 6.16 -58.31 -21.59
CA LYS A 708 5.68 -58.32 -22.97
C LYS A 708 4.75 -59.50 -23.20
N VAL A 709 3.59 -59.22 -23.79
CA VAL A 709 2.61 -60.20 -24.25
C VAL A 709 2.67 -60.19 -25.78
N ALA A 710 2.85 -61.35 -26.40
CA ALA A 710 2.95 -61.47 -27.85
C ALA A 710 2.01 -62.55 -28.37
N SER A 711 1.44 -62.32 -29.54
CA SER A 711 0.56 -63.27 -30.23
C SER A 711 0.89 -63.34 -31.71
N SER A 712 0.62 -64.48 -32.34
CA SER A 712 0.69 -64.63 -33.79
C SER A 712 -0.45 -63.92 -34.55
N LYS A 713 -1.48 -63.46 -33.83
CA LYS A 713 -2.66 -62.76 -34.35
C LYS A 713 -2.92 -61.47 -33.58
N ASN A 714 -3.61 -60.53 -34.23
CA ASN A 714 -4.11 -59.32 -33.58
C ASN A 714 -5.05 -59.67 -32.42
N TYR A 715 -4.99 -58.89 -31.34
CA TYR A 715 -5.82 -59.09 -30.16
C TYR A 715 -6.22 -57.76 -29.53
N ASP A 716 -7.34 -57.80 -28.81
CA ASP A 716 -7.91 -56.70 -28.02
C ASP A 716 -8.69 -57.33 -26.85
N ILE A 717 -8.12 -57.31 -25.64
CA ILE A 717 -8.55 -58.15 -24.51
C ILE A 717 -8.34 -57.47 -23.16
N ASN A 718 -9.19 -57.81 -22.18
CA ASN A 718 -8.95 -57.49 -20.78
C ASN A 718 -8.24 -58.63 -20.06
N VAL A 719 -7.38 -58.26 -19.12
CA VAL A 719 -6.51 -59.17 -18.37
C VAL A 719 -6.57 -58.82 -16.89
N SER A 720 -7.04 -59.76 -16.07
CA SER A 720 -6.91 -59.68 -14.62
C SER A 720 -5.57 -60.30 -14.19
N LEU A 721 -4.68 -59.46 -13.68
CA LEU A 721 -3.38 -59.81 -13.13
C LEU A 721 -3.48 -60.07 -11.62
N SER A 722 -2.92 -61.18 -11.15
CA SER A 722 -2.67 -61.43 -9.72
C SER A 722 -1.19 -61.75 -9.51
N LEU A 723 -0.50 -61.10 -8.57
CA LEU A 723 0.94 -61.29 -8.29
C LEU A 723 1.17 -61.89 -6.90
N GLY A 724 2.15 -62.78 -6.77
CA GLY A 724 2.41 -63.50 -5.51
C GLY A 724 3.83 -64.08 -5.40
N ASP A 725 4.23 -64.40 -4.17
CA ASP A 725 5.50 -65.10 -3.88
C ASP A 725 5.36 -66.62 -4.01
N LYS A 726 4.13 -67.13 -3.95
CA LYS A 726 3.77 -68.54 -4.11
C LYS A 726 2.61 -68.67 -5.12
N PRO A 727 2.49 -69.80 -5.82
CA PRO A 727 1.44 -70.01 -6.82
C PRO A 727 0.02 -70.03 -6.26
N ASP A 728 -0.16 -70.24 -4.94
CA ASP A 728 -1.48 -70.31 -4.29
C ASP A 728 -1.77 -69.09 -3.40
N GLU A 729 -0.85 -68.12 -3.31
CA GLU A 729 -0.93 -66.98 -2.39
C GLU A 729 -0.68 -65.66 -3.15
N TRP A 730 -1.78 -64.98 -3.50
CA TRP A 730 -1.78 -63.77 -4.31
C TRP A 730 -1.97 -62.53 -3.44
N LYS A 731 -1.09 -61.53 -3.61
CA LYS A 731 -1.04 -60.31 -2.78
C LYS A 731 -1.50 -59.05 -3.50
N TYR A 732 -1.27 -58.97 -4.81
CA TYR A 732 -1.61 -57.79 -5.62
C TYR A 732 -2.52 -58.20 -6.76
N PHE A 733 -3.52 -57.36 -7.07
CA PHE A 733 -4.52 -57.60 -8.09
C PHE A 733 -4.74 -56.33 -8.90
N GLU A 734 -4.64 -56.42 -10.23
CA GLU A 734 -4.86 -55.30 -11.15
C GLU A 734 -5.45 -55.77 -12.48
N ASP A 735 -6.27 -54.95 -13.13
CA ASP A 735 -6.84 -55.24 -14.44
C ASP A 735 -6.18 -54.36 -15.53
N TYR A 736 -5.87 -54.95 -16.67
CA TYR A 736 -5.26 -54.30 -17.83
C TYR A 736 -6.08 -54.54 -19.09
N HIS A 737 -6.17 -53.53 -19.95
CA HIS A 737 -6.67 -53.66 -21.32
C HIS A 737 -5.48 -53.63 -22.28
N LEU A 738 -5.29 -54.72 -23.04
CA LEU A 738 -4.17 -54.91 -23.96
C LEU A 738 -4.67 -55.08 -25.38
N TYR A 739 -3.99 -54.46 -26.33
CA TYR A 739 -4.31 -54.59 -27.75
C TYR A 739 -3.06 -54.54 -28.63
N ASN A 740 -3.10 -55.30 -29.71
CA ASN A 740 -2.08 -55.32 -30.75
C ASN A 740 -2.78 -55.58 -32.08
N TYR A 741 -2.73 -54.61 -33.00
CA TYR A 741 -3.44 -54.68 -34.29
C TYR A 741 -2.51 -54.91 -35.49
N GLY A 742 -1.21 -55.15 -35.28
CA GLY A 742 -0.22 -55.29 -36.34
C GLY A 742 0.03 -53.97 -37.09
N GLY A 743 1.27 -53.46 -37.07
CA GLY A 743 1.62 -52.15 -37.63
C GLY A 743 2.71 -51.45 -36.82
N ASP A 744 2.79 -50.12 -36.91
CA ASP A 744 3.75 -49.30 -36.16
C ASP A 744 3.70 -49.62 -34.65
N ALA A 745 4.84 -50.03 -34.09
CA ALA A 745 4.96 -50.47 -32.70
C ALA A 745 4.55 -49.39 -31.68
N ALA A 746 4.54 -48.11 -32.08
CA ALA A 746 4.16 -46.99 -31.22
C ALA A 746 2.67 -46.99 -30.81
N ASN A 747 1.81 -47.67 -31.57
CA ASN A 747 0.36 -47.68 -31.33
C ASN A 747 -0.14 -48.99 -30.69
N ASN A 748 0.72 -49.94 -30.34
CA ASN A 748 0.31 -51.17 -29.67
C ASN A 748 0.45 -51.04 -28.14
N LYS A 749 -0.46 -51.64 -27.40
CA LYS A 749 -0.38 -51.79 -25.94
C LYS A 749 -0.24 -53.28 -25.61
N ASP A 750 0.92 -53.83 -25.97
CA ASP A 750 1.27 -55.25 -25.83
C ASP A 750 2.13 -55.56 -24.60
N GLU A 751 2.35 -54.58 -23.71
CA GLU A 751 3.11 -54.72 -22.48
C GLU A 751 2.24 -54.47 -21.24
N ILE A 752 2.40 -55.33 -20.22
CA ILE A 752 1.84 -55.15 -18.88
C ILE A 752 2.90 -54.45 -18.03
N GLU A 753 2.60 -53.25 -17.54
CA GLU A 753 3.50 -52.51 -16.66
C GLU A 753 3.25 -52.85 -15.19
N PHE A 754 4.25 -53.40 -14.52
CA PHE A 754 4.15 -53.76 -13.11
C PHE A 754 4.34 -52.55 -12.21
N LYS A 755 3.37 -52.31 -11.31
CA LYS A 755 3.52 -51.30 -10.25
C LYS A 755 4.31 -51.80 -9.03
N ASN A 756 4.42 -53.12 -8.87
CA ASN A 756 5.18 -53.78 -7.81
C ASN A 756 5.98 -54.93 -8.41
N GLY A 757 7.29 -54.75 -8.55
CA GLY A 757 8.17 -55.70 -9.24
C GLY A 757 8.79 -56.81 -8.38
N ASN A 758 8.37 -56.93 -7.11
CA ASN A 758 8.93 -57.87 -6.14
C ASN A 758 7.98 -59.06 -5.93
N PHE A 759 7.97 -59.99 -6.89
CA PHE A 759 7.17 -61.21 -6.89
C PHE A 759 7.90 -62.32 -7.64
N LEU A 760 7.46 -63.57 -7.45
CA LEU A 760 7.99 -64.74 -8.17
C LEU A 760 6.98 -65.36 -9.13
N TYR A 761 5.68 -65.10 -8.92
CA TYR A 761 4.60 -65.67 -9.71
C TYR A 761 3.61 -64.60 -10.14
N ALA A 762 3.07 -64.74 -11.36
CA ALA A 762 1.96 -63.92 -11.87
C ALA A 762 0.88 -64.82 -12.47
N ARG A 763 -0.38 -64.61 -12.08
CA ARG A 763 -1.56 -65.21 -12.71
C ARG A 763 -2.22 -64.18 -13.61
N LEU A 764 -2.41 -64.52 -14.87
CA LEU A 764 -3.05 -63.69 -15.88
C LEU A 764 -4.33 -64.37 -16.34
N GLN A 765 -5.47 -63.77 -16.09
CA GLN A 765 -6.78 -64.27 -16.53
C GLN A 765 -7.34 -63.35 -17.61
N PHE A 766 -7.49 -63.89 -18.82
CA PHE A 766 -7.97 -63.19 -20.00
C PHE A 766 -9.47 -63.45 -20.20
N ASP A 767 -10.21 -62.41 -20.60
CA ASP A 767 -11.66 -62.43 -20.84
C ASP A 767 -12.07 -63.01 -22.21
N SER A 768 -11.10 -63.48 -23.00
CA SER A 768 -11.33 -64.01 -24.34
C SER A 768 -10.42 -65.21 -24.66
N LYS A 769 -10.93 -66.13 -25.47
CA LYS A 769 -10.27 -67.41 -25.84
C LYS A 769 -9.33 -67.22 -27.03
N ILE A 770 -8.34 -66.35 -26.89
CA ILE A 770 -7.31 -66.17 -27.91
C ILE A 770 -6.26 -67.28 -27.76
N ASN A 771 -6.18 -68.15 -28.77
CA ASN A 771 -5.11 -69.14 -28.88
C ASN A 771 -3.85 -68.47 -29.45
N SER A 772 -2.68 -68.78 -28.87
CA SER A 772 -1.34 -68.28 -29.20
C SER A 772 -0.78 -67.06 -28.43
N LEU A 773 -1.19 -66.81 -27.19
CA LEU A 773 -0.47 -65.82 -26.35
C LEU A 773 0.85 -66.41 -25.83
N SER A 774 1.91 -65.63 -25.90
CA SER A 774 3.27 -65.95 -25.45
C SER A 774 3.86 -64.79 -24.65
N PHE A 775 4.81 -65.10 -23.78
CA PHE A 775 5.42 -64.13 -22.85
C PHE A 775 6.93 -64.08 -23.08
N PRO A 776 7.39 -63.48 -24.19
CA PRO A 776 8.77 -63.62 -24.66
C PRO A 776 9.80 -63.02 -23.69
N ARG A 777 9.44 -61.93 -22.99
CA ARG A 777 10.35 -61.22 -22.10
C ARG A 777 9.62 -60.43 -21.00
N ALA A 778 10.28 -60.33 -19.87
CA ALA A 778 10.00 -59.42 -18.78
C ALA A 778 11.22 -58.53 -18.55
N THR A 779 10.99 -57.24 -18.38
CA THR A 779 12.03 -56.23 -18.16
C THR A 779 12.13 -55.92 -16.68
N TYR A 780 13.36 -55.78 -16.18
CA TYR A 780 13.62 -55.30 -14.83
C TYR A 780 14.53 -54.08 -14.86
N SER A 781 14.38 -53.19 -13.87
CA SER A 781 15.19 -51.99 -13.74
C SER A 781 15.71 -51.83 -12.31
N PRO A 782 16.74 -50.97 -12.10
CA PRO A 782 17.18 -50.59 -10.77
C PRO A 782 16.00 -50.07 -9.95
N LYS A 783 15.96 -50.46 -8.68
CA LYS A 783 14.93 -49.98 -7.77
C LYS A 783 15.17 -48.50 -7.49
N LYS A 784 14.13 -47.69 -7.64
CA LYS A 784 14.16 -46.28 -7.24
C LYS A 784 14.09 -46.22 -5.72
N LEU A 785 15.21 -45.88 -5.09
CA LEU A 785 15.31 -45.74 -3.65
C LEU A 785 15.22 -44.26 -3.28
N ILE A 786 14.26 -43.95 -2.41
CA ILE A 786 14.12 -42.65 -1.78
C ILE A 786 14.60 -42.81 -0.34
N LYS A 787 15.56 -41.99 0.06
CA LYS A 787 15.96 -41.93 1.47
C LYS A 787 14.85 -41.23 2.26
N GLU A 788 14.37 -41.85 3.32
CA GLU A 788 13.27 -41.34 4.13
C GLU A 788 13.74 -41.04 5.55
N TYR A 789 13.23 -39.96 6.14
CA TYR A 789 13.43 -39.58 7.54
C TYR A 789 12.13 -39.74 8.31
N LYS A 790 12.21 -40.23 9.55
CA LYS A 790 11.05 -40.31 10.44
C LYS A 790 10.69 -38.90 10.92
N VAL A 791 9.41 -38.54 10.79
CA VAL A 791 8.86 -37.31 11.33
C VAL A 791 8.51 -37.54 12.80
N GLU A 792 9.08 -36.73 13.69
CA GLU A 792 8.61 -36.68 15.08
C GLU A 792 7.25 -35.97 15.12
N LEU A 793 6.24 -36.69 15.56
CA LEU A 793 4.87 -36.21 15.67
C LEU A 793 4.66 -35.72 17.09
N ASP A 794 4.21 -34.47 17.23
CA ASP A 794 3.74 -33.97 18.52
C ASP A 794 2.40 -34.66 18.84
N LYS A 795 2.25 -35.18 20.06
CA LYS A 795 1.02 -35.83 20.52
C LYS A 795 -0.18 -34.88 20.45
N THR A 796 0.04 -33.57 20.51
CA THR A 796 -1.02 -32.55 20.41
C THR A 796 -1.54 -32.35 18.99
N GLU A 797 -0.76 -32.69 17.97
CA GLU A 797 -1.16 -32.59 16.55
C GLU A 797 -1.96 -33.82 16.07
N PHE A 798 -2.03 -34.86 16.91
CA PHE A 798 -2.72 -36.10 16.61
C PHE A 798 -4.01 -36.21 17.41
N VAL A 799 -5.15 -36.32 16.72
CA VAL A 799 -6.47 -36.42 17.35
C VAL A 799 -7.19 -37.65 16.83
N GLU A 800 -7.57 -38.53 17.75
CA GLU A 800 -8.46 -39.66 17.49
C GLU A 800 -9.91 -39.25 17.74
N SER A 801 -10.80 -39.65 16.85
CA SER A 801 -12.24 -39.44 16.97
C SER A 801 -13.01 -40.59 16.34
N PHE A 802 -14.27 -40.75 16.70
CA PHE A 802 -15.15 -41.79 16.18
C PHE A 802 -16.35 -41.14 15.48
N ASP A 803 -16.66 -41.63 14.28
CA ASP A 803 -17.81 -41.19 13.49
C ASP A 803 -18.90 -42.27 13.52
N ALA A 804 -19.97 -42.00 14.26
CA ALA A 804 -21.04 -42.95 14.53
C ALA A 804 -21.97 -43.18 13.33
N ASP A 805 -22.06 -42.22 12.40
CA ASP A 805 -22.99 -42.30 11.27
C ASP A 805 -22.51 -43.28 10.20
N ILE A 806 -21.19 -43.47 10.08
CA ILE A 806 -20.54 -44.35 9.11
C ILE A 806 -19.75 -45.49 9.77
N ASP A 807 -19.83 -45.60 11.10
CA ASP A 807 -19.12 -46.57 11.92
C ASP A 807 -17.63 -46.69 11.58
N ALA A 808 -16.93 -45.55 11.72
CA ALA A 808 -15.54 -45.43 11.34
C ALA A 808 -14.70 -44.71 12.39
N THR A 809 -13.48 -45.20 12.60
CA THR A 809 -12.48 -44.53 13.44
C THR A 809 -11.67 -43.55 12.60
N LEU A 810 -11.54 -42.32 13.07
CA LEU A 810 -10.87 -41.22 12.38
C LEU A 810 -9.62 -40.78 13.14
N TYR A 811 -8.49 -40.77 12.46
CA TYR A 811 -7.22 -40.24 12.96
C TYR A 811 -6.83 -38.99 12.17
N TYR A 812 -6.74 -37.86 12.87
CA TYR A 812 -6.32 -36.58 12.31
C TYR A 812 -4.86 -36.30 12.65
N TYR A 813 -4.10 -35.88 11.66
CA TYR A 813 -2.78 -35.30 11.85
C TYR A 813 -2.72 -33.91 11.22
N GLU A 814 -2.47 -32.89 12.05
CA GLU A 814 -2.51 -31.48 11.65
C GLU A 814 -1.40 -31.07 10.69
N ASN A 815 -0.20 -31.66 10.81
CA ASN A 815 0.98 -31.31 10.00
C ASN A 815 1.22 -29.79 9.91
N SER A 816 1.27 -29.10 11.04
CA SER A 816 1.26 -27.62 11.13
C SER A 816 2.46 -26.96 10.42
N LEU A 817 3.57 -27.69 10.31
CA LEU A 817 4.79 -27.26 9.61
C LEU A 817 4.79 -27.61 8.12
N HIS A 818 3.71 -28.17 7.58
CA HIS A 818 3.61 -28.57 6.18
C HIS A 818 4.80 -29.43 5.70
N LYS A 819 5.19 -30.42 6.50
CA LYS A 819 6.26 -31.35 6.13
C LYS A 819 5.76 -32.25 4.99
N PRO A 820 6.59 -32.54 3.96
CA PRO A 820 6.23 -33.47 2.90
C PRO A 820 6.15 -34.88 3.48
N ILE A 821 4.97 -35.48 3.49
CA ILE A 821 4.77 -36.85 4.00
C ILE A 821 4.50 -37.76 2.81
N LYS A 822 5.26 -38.85 2.69
CA LYS A 822 5.12 -39.82 1.60
C LYS A 822 4.75 -41.22 2.07
N LYS A 823 4.94 -41.48 3.36
CA LYS A 823 4.68 -42.80 3.93
C LYS A 823 4.19 -42.70 5.37
N LEU A 824 3.20 -43.53 5.68
CA LEU A 824 2.61 -43.67 7.00
C LEU A 824 2.80 -45.12 7.46
N VAL A 825 3.14 -45.31 8.73
CA VAL A 825 3.28 -46.62 9.36
C VAL A 825 2.40 -46.67 10.58
N LEU A 826 1.44 -47.59 10.56
CA LEU A 826 0.46 -47.81 11.63
C LEU A 826 0.79 -49.12 12.33
N VAL A 827 0.74 -49.10 13.67
CA VAL A 827 0.88 -50.31 14.48
C VAL A 827 -0.35 -50.40 15.37
N PHE A 828 -1.05 -51.53 15.29
CA PHE A 828 -2.25 -51.81 16.08
C PHE A 828 -1.95 -52.84 17.17
N GLU A 829 -2.64 -52.71 18.31
CA GLU A 829 -2.53 -53.64 19.43
C GLU A 829 -3.17 -55.00 19.14
N ASP A 830 -4.19 -55.01 18.28
CA ASP A 830 -4.99 -56.19 17.95
C ASP A 830 -4.19 -57.30 17.25
N SER A 831 -4.46 -58.56 17.63
CA SER A 831 -3.74 -59.74 17.12
C SER A 831 -4.18 -60.18 15.72
N TRP A 832 -5.39 -59.83 15.30
CA TRP A 832 -5.96 -60.09 13.98
C TRP A 832 -6.93 -58.98 13.59
N TYR A 833 -6.96 -58.60 12.31
CA TYR A 833 -7.98 -57.70 11.76
C TYR A 833 -8.07 -57.79 10.23
N ASP A 834 -9.24 -57.44 9.70
CA ASP A 834 -9.51 -57.27 8.27
C ASP A 834 -10.44 -56.05 8.09
N ARG A 835 -9.89 -54.91 7.68
CA ARG A 835 -10.59 -53.61 7.61
C ARG A 835 -10.21 -52.85 6.35
N ASN A 836 -11.06 -51.89 5.97
CA ASN A 836 -10.77 -50.97 4.88
C ASN A 836 -10.28 -49.63 5.45
N LEU A 837 -9.16 -49.11 4.95
CA LEU A 837 -8.58 -47.84 5.37
C LEU A 837 -8.53 -46.85 4.22
N GLU A 838 -9.06 -45.66 4.44
CA GLU A 838 -9.05 -44.53 3.50
C GLU A 838 -8.17 -43.40 4.04
N VAL A 839 -7.35 -42.81 3.19
CA VAL A 839 -6.52 -41.64 3.51
C VAL A 839 -7.04 -40.43 2.75
N TYR A 840 -7.15 -39.32 3.46
CA TYR A 840 -7.59 -38.03 2.96
C TYR A 840 -6.58 -36.94 3.30
N GLN A 841 -6.53 -35.87 2.50
CA GLN A 841 -5.75 -34.67 2.78
C GLN A 841 -6.62 -33.42 2.68
N LYS A 842 -6.39 -32.44 3.56
CA LYS A 842 -6.91 -31.08 3.44
C LYS A 842 -5.74 -30.12 3.20
N ASN A 843 -5.72 -29.51 2.02
CA ASN A 843 -4.72 -28.50 1.66
C ASN A 843 -5.17 -27.12 2.15
N SER A 844 -4.26 -26.26 2.63
CA SER A 844 -4.62 -25.02 3.36
C SER A 844 -5.45 -24.01 2.55
N ASN A 845 -5.54 -24.16 1.22
CA ASN A 845 -6.30 -23.31 0.32
C ASN A 845 -7.74 -23.80 0.02
N LYS A 846 -8.12 -25.01 0.46
CA LYS A 846 -9.46 -25.59 0.22
C LYS A 846 -10.02 -26.11 1.54
N ASP A 847 -11.29 -25.81 1.81
CA ASP A 847 -11.89 -26.17 3.09
C ASP A 847 -12.32 -27.64 3.21
N GLU A 848 -12.21 -28.42 2.13
CA GLU A 848 -12.67 -29.80 2.07
C GLU A 848 -11.51 -30.81 2.02
N PHE A 849 -11.74 -31.99 2.63
CA PHE A 849 -10.83 -33.13 2.56
C PHE A 849 -10.95 -33.83 1.21
N GLN A 850 -9.82 -34.00 0.53
CA GLN A 850 -9.70 -34.72 -0.73
C GLN A 850 -9.26 -36.16 -0.46
N TYR A 851 -9.93 -37.12 -1.11
CA TYR A 851 -9.56 -38.53 -1.04
C TYR A 851 -8.23 -38.78 -1.76
N LEU A 852 -7.35 -39.55 -1.12
CA LEU A 852 -6.03 -39.89 -1.66
C LEU A 852 -5.93 -41.36 -2.06
N LYS A 853 -6.23 -42.26 -1.12
CA LYS A 853 -5.93 -43.69 -1.28
C LYS A 853 -6.83 -44.54 -0.40
N ASN A 854 -7.13 -45.74 -0.86
CA ASN A 854 -7.74 -46.81 -0.07
C ASN A 854 -6.79 -48.01 -0.02
N GLN A 855 -6.68 -48.64 1.14
CA GLN A 855 -5.90 -49.84 1.37
C GLN A 855 -6.63 -50.78 2.35
N ARG A 856 -6.75 -52.05 1.98
CA ARG A 856 -7.25 -53.10 2.88
C ARG A 856 -6.17 -53.43 3.92
N LEU A 857 -6.51 -53.28 5.19
CA LEU A 857 -5.69 -53.68 6.33
C LEU A 857 -6.01 -55.12 6.69
N TYR A 858 -5.03 -56.01 6.53
CA TYR A 858 -5.16 -57.42 6.88
C TYR A 858 -3.98 -57.85 7.77
N LYS A 859 -4.27 -58.58 8.85
CA LYS A 859 -3.27 -59.16 9.74
C LYS A 859 -3.75 -60.48 10.31
N THR A 860 -2.95 -61.53 10.16
CA THR A 860 -3.09 -62.81 10.87
C THR A 860 -2.12 -62.91 12.04
N SER A 861 -2.32 -63.89 12.93
CA SER A 861 -1.46 -64.11 14.11
C SER A 861 0.01 -64.39 13.78
N LYS A 862 0.37 -64.62 12.51
CA LYS A 862 1.75 -64.85 12.04
C LYS A 862 2.37 -63.62 11.35
N ASP A 863 1.60 -62.57 11.09
CA ASP A 863 2.06 -61.41 10.32
C ASP A 863 2.79 -60.37 11.17
N LYS A 864 3.65 -59.57 10.52
CA LYS A 864 4.36 -58.46 11.16
C LYS A 864 3.36 -57.43 11.72
N PRO A 865 3.66 -56.80 12.86
CA PRO A 865 2.71 -55.89 13.54
C PRO A 865 2.53 -54.52 12.85
N LYS A 866 3.27 -54.24 11.77
CA LYS A 866 3.33 -52.91 11.14
C LYS A 866 2.61 -52.91 9.80
N GLN A 867 1.67 -51.99 9.63
CA GLN A 867 0.99 -51.72 8.36
C GLN A 867 1.63 -50.48 7.73
N VAL A 868 2.11 -50.62 6.50
CA VAL A 868 2.79 -49.56 5.76
C VAL A 868 1.86 -49.05 4.68
N ILE A 869 1.64 -47.74 4.65
CA ILE A 869 0.87 -47.03 3.64
C ILE A 869 1.83 -46.11 2.90
N ASN A 870 2.10 -46.43 1.64
CA ASN A 870 2.89 -45.57 0.75
C ASN A 870 1.95 -44.70 -0.08
N LEU A 871 2.19 -43.40 -0.07
CA LEU A 871 1.44 -42.42 -0.84
C LEU A 871 2.09 -42.23 -2.22
N ASP A 872 1.26 -41.98 -3.23
CA ASP A 872 1.73 -41.88 -4.61
C ASP A 872 2.48 -40.54 -4.86
N TYR A 873 2.22 -39.54 -4.01
CA TYR A 873 2.89 -38.23 -3.98
C TYR A 873 3.03 -37.71 -2.55
N SER A 874 3.98 -36.80 -2.34
CA SER A 874 4.22 -36.16 -1.04
C SER A 874 3.09 -35.19 -0.69
N ILE A 875 2.54 -35.32 0.52
CA ILE A 875 1.44 -34.50 1.03
C ILE A 875 1.91 -33.54 2.12
N TYR A 876 1.43 -32.30 2.05
CA TYR A 876 1.87 -31.18 2.90
C TYR A 876 0.77 -30.66 3.83
N GLY A 877 -0.46 -31.13 3.64
CA GLY A 877 -1.64 -30.64 4.36
C GLY A 877 -2.00 -31.48 5.58
N LYS A 878 -3.15 -31.17 6.19
CA LYS A 878 -3.72 -32.02 7.25
C LYS A 878 -4.08 -33.38 6.68
N ILE A 879 -3.76 -34.44 7.41
CA ILE A 879 -4.05 -35.82 7.02
C ILE A 879 -5.23 -36.32 7.85
N LYS A 880 -6.19 -36.98 7.21
CA LYS A 880 -7.25 -37.72 7.88
C LYS A 880 -7.20 -39.17 7.41
N VAL A 881 -6.97 -40.08 8.33
CA VAL A 881 -7.05 -41.53 8.09
C VAL A 881 -8.36 -42.03 8.66
N ARG A 882 -9.16 -42.69 7.82
CA ARG A 882 -10.45 -43.27 8.19
C ARG A 882 -10.34 -44.79 8.10
N ILE A 883 -10.72 -45.49 9.17
CA ILE A 883 -10.79 -46.94 9.20
C ILE A 883 -12.25 -47.34 9.38
N MET A 884 -12.81 -48.06 8.41
CA MET A 884 -14.18 -48.56 8.48
C MET A 884 -14.23 -49.76 9.43
N ASN A 885 -15.04 -49.71 10.48
CA ASN A 885 -15.09 -50.75 11.50
C ASN A 885 -16.09 -51.87 11.15
N GLY A 886 -17.25 -51.50 10.59
CA GLY A 886 -18.36 -52.43 10.36
C GLY A 886 -18.81 -53.08 11.68
N ASP A 887 -19.27 -54.33 11.66
CA ASP A 887 -19.79 -55.01 12.86
C ASP A 887 -18.75 -55.35 13.95
N ASN A 888 -17.53 -54.82 13.87
CA ASN A 888 -16.44 -55.13 14.79
C ASN A 888 -16.03 -53.92 15.62
N GLU A 889 -15.43 -54.16 16.78
CA GLU A 889 -14.88 -53.08 17.61
C GLU A 889 -13.79 -52.26 16.90
N PRO A 890 -13.68 -50.95 17.20
CA PRO A 890 -12.61 -50.06 16.72
C PRO A 890 -11.20 -50.60 17.01
N LEU A 891 -10.32 -50.60 16.01
CA LEU A 891 -8.92 -50.98 16.19
C LEU A 891 -8.17 -50.01 17.11
N LYS A 892 -7.34 -50.54 18.00
CA LYS A 892 -6.53 -49.71 18.92
C LYS A 892 -5.16 -49.42 18.33
N LEU A 893 -4.90 -48.15 18.05
CA LEU A 893 -3.63 -47.72 17.47
C LEU A 893 -2.56 -47.55 18.56
N LYS A 894 -1.48 -48.33 18.45
CA LYS A 894 -0.29 -48.28 19.31
C LYS A 894 0.68 -47.18 18.90
N SER A 895 0.90 -47.00 17.59
CA SER A 895 1.75 -45.93 17.07
C SER A 895 1.35 -45.54 15.65
N PHE A 896 1.36 -44.23 15.40
CA PHE A 896 1.29 -43.62 14.08
C PHE A 896 2.65 -43.01 13.81
N ASP A 897 3.34 -43.44 12.75
CA ASP A 897 4.61 -42.87 12.34
C ASP A 897 4.48 -42.32 10.92
N ALA A 898 4.93 -41.07 10.68
CA ALA A 898 5.00 -40.49 9.35
C ALA A 898 6.47 -40.38 8.89
N PHE A 899 6.68 -40.52 7.59
CA PHE A 899 8.01 -40.46 6.97
C PHE A 899 8.02 -39.42 5.86
N THR A 900 9.09 -38.61 5.85
CA THR A 900 9.34 -37.57 4.87
C THR A 900 10.49 -37.97 3.95
N PRO A 901 10.37 -37.82 2.62
CA PRO A 901 11.46 -38.12 1.69
C PRO A 901 12.55 -37.07 1.81
N GLN A 902 13.80 -37.45 1.54
CA GLN A 902 14.90 -36.51 1.42
C GLN A 902 14.68 -35.60 0.21
N GLU A 903 14.81 -34.29 0.42
CA GLU A 903 14.66 -33.28 -0.62
C GLU A 903 15.99 -32.56 -0.91
N GLU A 904 16.08 -31.97 -2.09
CA GLU A 904 17.13 -31.03 -2.46
C GLU A 904 16.53 -29.67 -2.83
N ILE A 905 17.23 -28.61 -2.43
CA ILE A 905 16.96 -27.22 -2.81
C ILE A 905 17.76 -26.89 -4.06
N ILE A 906 17.09 -26.32 -5.06
CA ILE A 906 17.70 -25.79 -6.27
C ILE A 906 17.41 -24.30 -6.36
N PHE A 907 18.45 -23.50 -6.63
CA PHE A 907 18.37 -22.05 -6.64
C PHE A 907 19.29 -21.42 -7.69
N ASP A 908 18.96 -20.21 -8.11
CA ASP A 908 19.81 -19.42 -8.99
C ASP A 908 20.97 -18.79 -8.20
N ILE A 909 22.17 -18.78 -8.77
CA ILE A 909 23.33 -18.14 -8.17
C ILE A 909 23.39 -16.70 -8.68
N PRO A 910 23.13 -15.68 -7.84
CA PRO A 910 23.08 -14.29 -8.27
C PRO A 910 24.36 -13.86 -9.00
N THR A 911 24.24 -13.05 -10.06
CA THR A 911 25.37 -12.51 -10.84
C THR A 911 26.41 -11.82 -9.96
N GLN A 912 25.97 -11.17 -8.88
CA GLN A 912 26.84 -10.55 -7.87
C GLN A 912 27.75 -11.56 -7.15
N TYR A 913 27.33 -12.81 -6.94
CA TYR A 913 28.19 -13.87 -6.37
C TYR A 913 29.19 -14.42 -7.41
N GLN A 914 28.86 -14.31 -8.69
CA GLN A 914 29.77 -14.71 -9.78
C GLN A 914 30.93 -13.71 -9.93
N GLU A 915 30.69 -12.43 -9.63
CA GLU A 915 31.68 -11.34 -9.69
C GLU A 915 32.37 -11.05 -8.35
N ALA A 916 31.63 -11.06 -7.23
CA ALA A 916 32.14 -10.82 -5.89
C ALA A 916 32.51 -12.13 -5.20
N LYS A 917 33.81 -12.32 -4.94
CA LYS A 917 34.34 -13.48 -4.19
C LYS A 917 33.90 -13.56 -2.71
N GLN A 918 33.04 -12.65 -2.25
CA GLN A 918 32.64 -12.52 -0.85
C GLN A 918 31.12 -12.34 -0.69
N GLY A 919 30.51 -13.31 -0.03
CA GLY A 919 29.14 -13.31 0.47
C GLY A 919 28.79 -14.73 0.92
N GLU A 920 28.02 -14.86 1.99
CA GLU A 920 27.67 -16.15 2.58
C GLU A 920 26.19 -16.46 2.33
N PHE A 921 25.92 -17.68 1.85
CA PHE A 921 24.57 -18.19 1.77
C PHE A 921 24.15 -18.73 3.14
N GLN A 922 22.95 -18.39 3.59
CA GLN A 922 22.38 -18.83 4.86
C GLN A 922 20.97 -19.36 4.63
N LEU A 923 20.66 -20.51 5.20
CA LEU A 923 19.34 -21.12 5.18
C LEU A 923 18.69 -21.00 6.55
N TYR A 924 17.62 -20.19 6.64
CA TYR A 924 16.81 -20.02 7.85
C TYR A 924 15.58 -20.91 7.82
N TYR A 925 15.21 -21.49 8.97
CA TYR A 925 14.09 -22.43 9.09
C TYR A 925 13.55 -22.56 10.53
N GLY A 926 12.45 -23.30 10.73
CA GLY A 926 11.84 -23.54 12.04
C GLY A 926 10.86 -22.46 12.49
N ASN A 927 10.04 -21.94 11.57
CA ASN A 927 9.01 -20.94 11.85
C ASN A 927 7.61 -21.48 11.55
N ILE A 928 6.88 -21.83 12.61
CA ILE A 928 5.53 -22.43 12.53
C ILE A 928 4.50 -21.47 11.89
N TYR A 929 4.76 -20.16 11.90
CA TYR A 929 3.88 -19.13 11.33
C TYR A 929 4.32 -18.63 9.95
N ALA A 930 5.35 -19.23 9.35
CA ALA A 930 5.83 -18.81 8.04
C ALA A 930 4.90 -19.29 6.90
N TYR A 931 4.49 -18.36 6.06
CA TYR A 931 3.78 -18.66 4.81
C TYR A 931 4.72 -19.19 3.74
N PHE A 932 4.18 -19.94 2.77
CA PHE A 932 4.93 -20.41 1.61
C PHE A 932 5.66 -19.26 0.90
N PRO A 933 6.96 -19.40 0.61
CA PRO A 933 7.66 -18.38 -0.14
C PRO A 933 7.09 -18.32 -1.57
N LYS A 934 6.66 -17.14 -1.99
CA LYS A 934 6.18 -16.89 -3.36
C LYS A 934 7.35 -16.39 -4.20
N PHE A 935 8.04 -17.32 -4.83
CA PHE A 935 9.13 -17.02 -5.76
C PHE A 935 8.66 -17.21 -7.20
N ASP A 936 9.10 -16.34 -8.13
CA ASP A 936 8.86 -16.49 -9.58
C ASP A 936 9.94 -17.36 -10.22
N PHE A 937 10.20 -18.53 -9.63
CA PHE A 937 11.18 -19.49 -10.10
C PHE A 937 10.45 -20.65 -10.78
N GLN A 938 10.48 -20.69 -12.12
CA GLN A 938 9.77 -21.71 -12.89
C GLN A 938 10.69 -22.89 -13.23
N GLU A 939 10.20 -24.11 -12.97
CA GLU A 939 10.85 -25.37 -13.34
C GLU A 939 11.12 -25.49 -14.86
N SER A 940 10.33 -24.78 -15.67
CA SER A 940 10.49 -24.65 -17.14
C SER A 940 11.78 -23.93 -17.57
N ARG A 941 12.44 -23.15 -16.69
CA ARG A 941 13.75 -22.55 -17.00
C ARG A 941 14.87 -23.61 -17.10
N LEU A 942 14.65 -24.82 -16.57
CA LEU A 942 15.64 -25.89 -16.50
C LEU A 942 15.53 -26.91 -17.65
N THR A 943 14.46 -26.90 -18.43
CA THR A 943 14.22 -27.87 -19.51
C THR A 943 14.76 -27.36 -20.85
N GLY A 944 15.66 -28.13 -21.48
CA GLY A 944 16.14 -27.89 -22.85
C GLY A 944 17.40 -27.01 -23.00
N ARG A 945 18.15 -26.74 -21.93
CA ARG A 945 19.44 -26.01 -21.97
C ARG A 945 20.56 -26.84 -21.32
N ASP A 946 21.81 -26.58 -21.72
CA ASP A 946 23.00 -27.12 -21.02
C ASP A 946 23.14 -26.46 -19.64
N VAL A 947 22.53 -27.09 -18.63
CA VAL A 947 22.54 -26.64 -17.24
C VAL A 947 23.76 -27.19 -16.51
N SER A 948 24.55 -26.30 -15.90
CA SER A 948 25.66 -26.70 -15.03
C SER A 948 25.22 -26.70 -13.56
N TRP A 949 25.27 -27.87 -12.92
CA TRP A 949 24.92 -28.05 -11.50
C TRP A 949 26.13 -27.82 -10.61
N ILE A 950 25.98 -26.95 -9.62
CA ILE A 950 27.02 -26.69 -8.63
C ILE A 950 26.55 -27.21 -7.27
N GLU A 951 27.32 -28.14 -6.70
CA GLU A 951 26.99 -28.75 -5.42
C GLU A 951 27.33 -27.81 -4.25
N GLY A 952 26.38 -27.68 -3.33
CA GLY A 952 26.54 -26.98 -2.07
C GLY A 952 26.44 -27.91 -0.86
N SER A 953 27.28 -27.67 0.14
CA SER A 953 27.29 -28.36 1.43
C SER A 953 26.67 -27.51 2.53
N LEU A 954 25.90 -28.16 3.41
CA LEU A 954 25.32 -27.53 4.61
C LEU A 954 26.32 -27.55 5.77
N GLY A 955 26.42 -26.42 6.46
CA GLY A 955 27.16 -26.28 7.72
C GLY A 955 26.42 -26.88 8.92
N LYS A 956 26.99 -26.70 10.11
CA LYS A 956 26.42 -27.23 11.36
C LYS A 956 25.09 -26.56 11.71
N HIS A 957 24.18 -27.34 12.31
CA HIS A 957 22.95 -26.84 12.90
C HIS A 957 23.25 -25.83 14.03
N ALA A 958 22.64 -24.65 13.95
CA ALA A 958 22.77 -23.61 14.96
C ALA A 958 21.43 -22.94 15.28
N GLU A 959 21.22 -22.60 16.55
CA GLU A 959 20.12 -21.74 16.96
C GLU A 959 20.37 -20.30 16.52
N ASN A 960 19.33 -19.63 16.04
CA ASN A 960 19.42 -18.24 15.65
C ASN A 960 19.51 -17.35 16.91
N PRO A 961 20.63 -16.62 17.12
CA PRO A 961 20.79 -15.78 18.31
C PRO A 961 19.80 -14.61 18.39
N ASN A 962 19.14 -14.28 17.26
CA ASN A 962 18.11 -13.24 17.19
C ASN A 962 16.68 -13.78 17.39
N PHE A 963 16.54 -15.06 17.74
CA PHE A 963 15.24 -15.70 17.97
C PHE A 963 14.65 -15.30 19.33
N GLY A 964 13.38 -14.92 19.35
CA GLY A 964 12.67 -14.65 20.60
C GLY A 964 11.16 -14.62 20.41
N TYR A 965 10.44 -15.30 21.31
CA TYR A 965 8.98 -15.17 21.45
C TYR A 965 8.68 -14.09 22.48
N SER A 966 7.93 -13.06 22.10
CA SER A 966 7.51 -11.99 23.02
C SER A 966 6.11 -12.27 23.56
N ILE A 967 5.86 -11.94 24.84
CA ILE A 967 4.50 -11.86 25.43
C ILE A 967 3.64 -10.83 24.69
N VAL A 968 4.26 -9.95 23.89
CA VAL A 968 3.62 -8.92 23.05
C VAL A 968 3.34 -9.42 21.62
N GLU A 969 3.83 -10.61 21.23
CA GLU A 969 3.65 -11.17 19.89
C GLU A 969 2.70 -12.39 19.92
N PRO A 970 2.13 -12.79 18.77
CA PRO A 970 0.94 -13.66 18.71
C PRO A 970 1.16 -15.08 19.24
N PRO A 971 0.11 -15.82 19.70
CA PRO A 971 -1.32 -15.55 19.46
C PRO A 971 -2.15 -15.06 20.66
N LEU A 972 -1.66 -15.12 21.91
CA LEU A 972 -2.44 -14.77 23.12
C LEU A 972 -2.57 -13.25 23.36
N SER A 973 -1.55 -12.49 22.99
CA SER A 973 -1.48 -11.02 23.15
C SER A 973 -2.57 -10.29 22.35
N ILE A 974 -2.86 -10.76 21.15
CA ILE A 974 -3.85 -10.16 20.25
C ILE A 974 -5.25 -10.17 20.90
N TRP A 975 -5.68 -11.29 21.47
CA TRP A 975 -7.05 -11.39 22.02
C TRP A 975 -7.27 -10.54 23.26
N ILE A 976 -6.27 -10.46 24.15
CA ILE A 976 -6.33 -9.63 25.35
C ILE A 976 -6.35 -8.15 24.98
N ILE A 977 -5.49 -7.74 24.04
CA ILE A 977 -5.44 -6.36 23.53
C ILE A 977 -6.76 -5.99 22.84
N ARG A 978 -7.34 -6.90 22.04
CA ARG A 978 -8.65 -6.70 21.40
C ARG A 978 -9.79 -6.56 22.43
N ALA A 979 -9.77 -7.35 23.51
CA ALA A 979 -10.77 -7.25 24.57
C ALA A 979 -10.68 -5.90 25.32
N ILE A 980 -9.47 -5.47 25.69
CA ILE A 980 -9.22 -4.18 26.33
C ILE A 980 -9.64 -3.02 25.42
N TYR A 981 -9.36 -3.11 24.13
CA TYR A 981 -9.77 -2.14 23.14
C TYR A 981 -11.30 -2.00 23.06
N MET A 982 -12.02 -3.12 22.98
CA MET A 982 -13.49 -3.14 22.93
C MET A 982 -14.14 -2.65 24.23
N LEU A 983 -13.58 -2.99 25.38
CA LEU A 983 -14.00 -2.44 26.68
C LEU A 983 -13.76 -0.92 26.75
N GLY A 984 -12.64 -0.45 26.18
CA GLY A 984 -12.36 0.97 25.99
C GLY A 984 -13.46 1.66 25.19
N ILE A 985 -13.78 1.16 23.99
CA ILE A 985 -14.87 1.68 23.16
C ILE A 985 -16.20 1.75 23.94
N LEU A 986 -16.57 0.69 24.65
CA LEU A 986 -17.81 0.64 25.44
C LEU A 986 -17.83 1.69 26.55
N ALA A 987 -16.73 1.88 27.26
CA ALA A 987 -16.59 2.92 28.29
C ALA A 987 -16.71 4.35 27.70
N PHE A 988 -16.40 4.54 26.41
CA PHE A 988 -16.53 5.83 25.72
C PHE A 988 -17.95 6.14 25.22
N VAL A 989 -18.85 5.17 25.07
CA VAL A 989 -20.18 5.41 24.48
C VAL A 989 -21.01 6.38 25.31
N TYR A 990 -21.05 6.21 26.64
CA TYR A 990 -21.91 7.00 27.52
C TYR A 990 -21.45 8.48 27.67
N PRO A 991 -20.16 8.78 27.91
CA PRO A 991 -19.67 10.17 27.91
C PRO A 991 -19.89 10.86 26.56
N SER A 992 -19.66 10.15 25.45
CA SER A 992 -19.85 10.68 24.09
C SER A 992 -21.32 11.02 23.82
N TYR A 993 -22.23 10.12 24.19
CA TYR A 993 -23.67 10.36 24.11
C TYR A 993 -24.09 11.62 24.88
N ARG A 994 -23.56 11.80 26.11
CA ARG A 994 -23.87 12.95 26.95
C ARG A 994 -23.43 14.28 26.33
N VAL A 995 -22.25 14.29 25.69
CA VAL A 995 -21.72 15.46 24.98
C VAL A 995 -22.58 15.75 23.73
N PHE A 996 -22.86 14.74 22.90
CA PHE A 996 -23.68 14.93 21.69
C PHE A 996 -25.12 15.36 21.97
N LYS A 997 -25.76 14.79 22.99
CA LYS A 997 -27.13 15.15 23.40
C LYS A 997 -27.23 16.64 23.75
N ARG A 998 -26.29 17.15 24.56
CA ARG A 998 -26.23 18.58 24.92
C ARG A 998 -26.05 19.51 23.71
N TYR A 999 -25.25 19.09 22.73
CA TYR A 999 -25.08 19.83 21.48
C TYR A 999 -26.36 19.90 20.65
N SER A 1000 -27.13 18.80 20.62
CA SER A 1000 -28.42 18.76 19.93
C SER A 1000 -29.47 19.68 20.58
N GLU A 1001 -29.47 19.75 21.91
CA GLU A 1001 -30.38 20.59 22.68
C GLU A 1001 -30.09 22.08 22.47
N ASN A 1002 -28.81 22.49 22.43
CA ASN A 1002 -28.40 23.88 22.22
C ASN A 1002 -28.56 24.40 20.76
N MET A 1003 -28.64 23.51 19.76
CA MET A 1003 -28.89 23.91 18.37
C MET A 1003 -30.38 24.10 18.04
N ASN A 1004 -31.29 23.56 18.85
CA ASN A 1004 -32.74 23.73 18.66
C ASN A 1004 -33.29 25.01 19.34
N THR A 1005 -32.47 25.68 20.15
CA THR A 1005 -32.87 26.87 20.93
C THR A 1005 -32.33 28.20 20.36
N ASN A 1006 -31.63 28.17 19.22
CA ASN A 1006 -31.17 29.34 18.44
C ASN A 1006 -31.61 29.16 16.99
#